data_AF-A0A9D2QFZ5-F1
#
_entry.id   AF-A0A9D2QFZ5-F1
#
_cell.length_a   1.000
_cell.length_b   1.000
_cell.length_c   1.000
_cell.angle_alpha   90.00
_cell.angle_beta   90.00
_cell.angle_gamma   90.00
#
_symmetry.space_group_name_H-M   'P 1'
#
loop_
_entity.id
_entity.type
_entity.pdbx_description
1 polymer ?
#
loop_
_entity_poly.entity_id
_entity_poly.type
_entity_poly.pdbx_seq_one_letter_code
_entity_poly.pdbx_strand_id
1 'polypeptide(L)'
;MQRLVSSPLVLALLLGIAAIIIGLISRATITGRFGGFGNDAGTIQEIMTSPFSAADLGYGSYSVIAGFYSGLGLADSPTAASVFGAIIGATALGVVLVRVSGVHLGRVSLVLALTTPVLIGLYQATYTKEVLISLGIIVIALMPVNWIGEVIVVVTLLLLGLEYRTYWSIVAVVYVVIRVVLARRHTLTGRRIRPTVSRVVWVLVGLAAVAGLAVWIGTGQPADYYRTAVNEGEARQANTGSLISRFVELPEPIGGVVNVVLTTMFFIVPLPMLAKLSPYYLLIGCYFALIWISAVRAGTATSRAYNSADSPYRSERVPVAETRLMARFIAVPLAFLIVQGLFEPDWGSALRHATPVVPLLVGAVALAERQHTRTRQTHQTRQTRQTRQTRQTRNLPMTARHSLTTDGADEKNHLATYAGYLTRWFWMIVAGAVAGALIGWGASALMTKQYTATSQLYVGTSNSMSSADAYRGSLLSQAQIGTYVEIATSRALAERVVDDLGLDESISEVSEMITAGANRDTVVLGVDVTAPDAVQARDMANSAATQLTEMVHELNDITGAQGATALAPLNDATTPEDPSSPLMMQNILIGGAAGALLGVIAALVRGVTDRRIRSREEIETITGLPGVGMISTTNDLSDRHVLDFTGAPVAAAEQFRELRTNLRFLDVDNHPTVIAVTSGMPGEGKSTVATNLALALADDGESVCLVDADLRRPQVASYLGENLQTAVGLSTVLAGEAEVDDVAQKVRAEGLSVITSGPQPPNPAELLGSQRFSALLAALSERYDYVIIDASPVLPVTDATLVAAAADGVLLAVRHANTTSDQLAQTSTNLRQVGAHVLGTVVTMSPLKVSGYGRKGYGYGYESTARAVEQQQSGDTTEASDAGGLADSVAPGSNAQQ
;
A
#
# COMPACT_ATOMS: atom_id res chain seq x y z
N MET A 1 16.56 5.71 4.82
CA MET A 1 15.09 5.50 4.83
C MET A 1 14.55 4.69 3.64
N GLN A 2 14.87 4.99 2.37
CA GLN A 2 14.36 4.22 1.21
C GLN A 2 14.72 2.71 1.19
N ARG A 3 15.90 2.32 1.70
CA ARG A 3 16.27 0.90 1.90
C ARG A 3 15.55 0.22 3.09
N LEU A 4 15.09 1.00 4.06
CA LEU A 4 14.34 0.48 5.21
C LEU A 4 12.90 0.17 4.79
N VAL A 5 12.24 1.06 4.05
CA VAL A 5 10.83 0.87 3.62
C VAL A 5 10.67 -0.19 2.50
N SER A 6 11.74 -0.50 1.76
CA SER A 6 11.74 -1.59 0.76
C SER A 6 11.92 -2.99 1.37
N SER A 7 12.20 -3.09 2.66
CA SER A 7 12.28 -4.38 3.34
C SER A 7 10.88 -4.96 3.55
N PRO A 8 10.59 -6.19 3.08
CA PRO A 8 9.32 -6.85 3.34
C PRO A 8 9.05 -7.02 4.85
N LEU A 9 10.11 -7.04 5.66
CA LEU A 9 10.01 -7.06 7.13
C LEU A 9 9.51 -5.73 7.70
N VAL A 10 9.97 -4.59 7.16
CA VAL A 10 9.53 -3.27 7.61
C VAL A 10 8.11 -3.00 7.16
N LEU A 11 7.75 -3.42 5.94
CA LEU A 11 6.36 -3.36 5.47
C LEU A 11 5.44 -4.22 6.34
N ALA A 12 5.85 -5.46 6.66
CA ALA A 12 5.10 -6.33 7.56
C ALA A 12 4.91 -5.69 8.96
N LEU A 13 5.95 -5.05 9.48
CA LEU A 13 5.89 -4.34 10.77
C LEU A 13 4.91 -3.16 10.72
N LEU A 14 4.96 -2.32 9.69
CA LEU A 14 4.06 -1.18 9.52
C LEU A 14 2.60 -1.62 9.34
N LEU A 15 2.36 -2.67 8.55
CA LEU A 15 1.03 -3.25 8.36
C LEU A 15 0.51 -3.89 9.65
N GLY A 16 1.39 -4.49 10.46
CA GLY A 16 1.04 -5.00 11.78
C GLY A 16 0.68 -3.91 12.77
N ILE A 17 1.43 -2.81 12.81
CA ILE A 17 1.08 -1.62 13.62
C ILE A 17 -0.29 -1.08 13.19
N ALA A 18 -0.55 -0.99 11.89
CA ALA A 18 -1.86 -0.57 11.38
C ALA A 18 -2.99 -1.50 11.84
N ALA A 19 -2.80 -2.83 11.75
CA ALA A 19 -3.79 -3.81 12.23
C ALA A 19 -4.08 -3.67 13.73
N ILE A 20 -3.04 -3.44 14.55
CA ILE A 20 -3.17 -3.22 15.99
C ILE A 20 -3.96 -1.94 16.28
N ILE A 21 -3.60 -0.83 15.62
CA ILE A 21 -4.31 0.45 15.78
C ILE A 21 -5.79 0.29 15.42
N ILE A 22 -6.07 -0.35 14.27
CA ILE A 22 -7.46 -0.61 13.83
C ILE A 22 -8.19 -1.49 14.83
N GLY A 23 -7.56 -2.55 15.34
CA GLY A 23 -8.14 -3.42 16.37
C GLY A 23 -8.49 -2.67 17.66
N LEU A 24 -7.57 -1.83 18.15
CA LEU A 24 -7.78 -1.02 19.36
C LEU A 24 -8.90 0.01 19.17
N ILE A 25 -9.01 0.63 17.98
CA ILE A 25 -10.07 1.60 17.65
C ILE A 25 -11.43 0.90 17.48
N SER A 26 -11.45 -0.22 16.76
CA SER A 26 -12.69 -0.93 16.39
C SER A 26 -13.35 -1.65 17.57
N ARG A 27 -12.59 -2.00 18.62
CA ARG A 27 -13.09 -2.66 19.83
C ARG A 27 -14.25 -1.91 20.50
N ALA A 28 -14.23 -0.58 20.49
CA ALA A 28 -15.25 0.22 21.16
C ALA A 28 -16.50 0.49 20.29
N THR A 29 -16.45 0.27 18.96
CA THR A 29 -17.48 0.78 18.03
C THR A 29 -18.19 -0.28 17.20
N ILE A 30 -17.52 -1.40 16.91
CA ILE A 30 -17.91 -2.31 15.82
C ILE A 30 -18.51 -3.61 16.35
N THR A 31 -18.11 -4.05 17.53
CA THR A 31 -18.58 -5.30 18.15
C THR A 31 -20.08 -5.33 18.43
N GLY A 32 -20.71 -4.18 18.71
CA GLY A 32 -22.17 -4.07 18.92
C GLY A 32 -23.00 -3.75 17.68
N ARG A 33 -22.43 -3.06 16.66
CA ARG A 33 -23.20 -2.49 15.53
C ARG A 33 -23.31 -3.38 14.30
N PHE A 34 -22.48 -4.42 14.19
CA PHE A 34 -22.31 -5.19 12.96
C PHE A 34 -22.99 -6.58 12.97
N GLY A 35 -23.95 -6.84 13.86
CA GLY A 35 -24.73 -8.09 13.85
C GLY A 35 -23.91 -9.32 14.27
N GLY A 36 -24.15 -9.83 15.48
CA GLY A 36 -23.63 -11.12 15.94
C GLY A 36 -22.13 -11.20 16.28
N PHE A 37 -21.28 -10.24 15.88
CA PHE A 37 -19.83 -10.30 16.12
C PHE A 37 -19.40 -10.32 17.60
N GLY A 38 -20.22 -9.76 18.49
CA GLY A 38 -19.97 -9.78 19.94
C GLY A 38 -20.19 -11.15 20.59
N ASN A 39 -21.00 -12.03 20.01
CA ASN A 39 -21.39 -13.28 20.65
C ASN A 39 -20.24 -14.28 20.77
N ASP A 40 -19.43 -14.49 19.72
CA ASP A 40 -18.32 -15.47 19.78
C ASP A 40 -17.25 -15.08 20.82
N ALA A 41 -16.85 -13.80 20.84
CA ALA A 41 -15.84 -13.31 21.77
C ALA A 41 -16.40 -13.28 23.20
N GLY A 42 -17.69 -12.92 23.34
CA GLY A 42 -18.43 -12.98 24.59
C GLY A 42 -18.50 -14.41 25.12
N THR A 43 -18.90 -15.39 24.31
CA THR A 43 -18.96 -16.81 24.69
C THR A 43 -17.58 -17.36 25.06
N ILE A 44 -16.51 -17.00 24.33
CA ILE A 44 -15.15 -17.43 24.71
C ILE A 44 -14.76 -16.83 26.06
N GLN A 45 -15.04 -15.54 26.27
CA GLN A 45 -14.78 -14.86 27.54
C GLN A 45 -15.57 -15.48 28.69
N GLU A 46 -16.86 -15.70 28.48
CA GLU A 46 -17.78 -16.37 29.40
C GLU A 46 -17.26 -17.75 29.82
N ILE A 47 -16.83 -18.58 28.86
CA ILE A 47 -16.22 -19.89 29.16
C ILE A 47 -14.93 -19.75 29.97
N MET A 48 -14.06 -18.78 29.66
CA MET A 48 -12.80 -18.58 30.40
C MET A 48 -13.03 -18.08 31.83
N THR A 49 -14.07 -17.28 32.06
CA THR A 49 -14.43 -16.73 33.37
C THR A 49 -15.38 -17.63 34.16
N SER A 50 -15.91 -18.69 33.54
CA SER A 50 -16.84 -19.61 34.18
C SER A 50 -16.12 -20.49 35.22
N PRO A 51 -16.71 -20.72 36.40
CA PRO A 51 -16.20 -21.67 37.37
C PRO A 51 -16.42 -23.14 36.95
N PHE A 52 -17.20 -23.39 35.89
CA PHE A 52 -17.47 -24.72 35.34
C PHE A 52 -16.47 -25.08 34.24
N SER A 53 -16.17 -26.38 34.10
CA SER A 53 -15.29 -26.80 33.02
C SER A 53 -16.01 -26.62 31.68
N ALA A 54 -15.26 -26.29 30.63
CA ALA A 54 -15.84 -26.08 29.31
C ALA A 54 -16.49 -27.34 28.69
N ALA A 55 -16.21 -28.52 29.25
CA ALA A 55 -16.89 -29.78 28.94
C ALA A 55 -18.29 -29.85 29.56
N ASP A 56 -18.48 -29.28 30.76
CA ASP A 56 -19.76 -29.25 31.47
C ASP A 56 -20.77 -28.29 30.83
N LEU A 57 -20.26 -27.27 30.11
CA LEU A 57 -21.07 -26.26 29.42
C LEU A 57 -21.48 -26.66 27.98
N GLY A 58 -21.04 -27.82 27.48
CA GLY A 58 -21.44 -28.33 26.16
C GLY A 58 -20.93 -27.54 24.94
N TYR A 59 -19.98 -26.61 25.10
CA TYR A 59 -19.61 -25.63 24.07
C TYR A 59 -18.62 -26.11 22.97
N GLY A 60 -18.41 -27.41 22.80
CA GLY A 60 -17.66 -27.98 21.68
C GLY A 60 -16.31 -27.30 21.42
N SER A 61 -16.06 -26.82 20.20
CA SER A 61 -14.79 -26.18 19.81
C SER A 61 -14.44 -24.88 20.54
N TYR A 62 -15.43 -24.20 21.14
CA TYR A 62 -15.17 -22.95 21.91
C TYR A 62 -14.37 -23.22 23.19
N SER A 63 -14.51 -24.44 23.76
CA SER A 63 -13.73 -24.89 24.91
C SER A 63 -12.21 -24.92 24.62
N VAL A 64 -11.82 -25.43 23.46
CA VAL A 64 -10.42 -25.54 23.03
C VAL A 64 -9.80 -24.15 22.86
N ILE A 65 -10.56 -23.21 22.33
CA ILE A 65 -10.12 -21.83 22.11
C ILE A 65 -9.99 -21.09 23.44
N ALA A 66 -10.99 -21.21 24.32
CA ALA A 66 -10.93 -20.67 25.67
C ALA A 66 -9.72 -21.22 26.43
N GLY A 67 -9.48 -22.55 26.37
CA GLY A 67 -8.30 -23.19 26.96
C GLY A 67 -6.99 -22.67 26.38
N PHE A 68 -6.92 -22.39 25.08
CA PHE A 68 -5.75 -21.79 24.44
C PHE A 68 -5.45 -20.38 24.99
N TYR A 69 -6.46 -19.51 25.10
CA TYR A 69 -6.27 -18.16 25.65
C TYR A 69 -5.98 -18.18 27.16
N SER A 70 -6.66 -19.03 27.93
CA SER A 70 -6.37 -19.23 29.36
C SER A 70 -4.96 -19.77 29.60
N GLY A 71 -4.51 -20.74 28.79
CA GLY A 71 -3.14 -21.28 28.86
C GLY A 71 -2.05 -20.25 28.56
N LEU A 72 -2.38 -19.20 27.78
CA LEU A 72 -1.50 -18.07 27.52
C LEU A 72 -1.59 -16.97 28.61
N GLY A 73 -2.43 -17.14 29.63
CA GLY A 73 -2.67 -16.12 30.66
C GLY A 73 -3.43 -14.90 30.15
N LEU A 74 -4.20 -15.04 29.06
CA LEU A 74 -4.92 -13.95 28.42
C LEU A 74 -6.42 -13.91 28.76
N ALA A 75 -6.88 -14.74 29.70
CA ALA A 75 -8.30 -14.83 30.09
C ALA A 75 -8.87 -13.49 30.58
N ASP A 76 -8.13 -12.79 31.45
CA ASP A 76 -8.59 -11.54 32.09
C ASP A 76 -8.12 -10.28 31.37
N SER A 77 -7.48 -10.41 30.20
CA SER A 77 -6.92 -9.27 29.46
C SER A 77 -7.38 -9.23 28.00
N PRO A 78 -8.61 -8.74 27.75
CA PRO A 78 -9.15 -8.65 26.39
C PRO A 78 -8.30 -7.75 25.48
N THR A 79 -7.69 -6.70 26.04
CA THR A 79 -6.78 -5.82 25.30
C THR A 79 -5.53 -6.58 24.84
N ALA A 80 -4.93 -7.38 25.72
CA ALA A 80 -3.76 -8.19 25.36
C ALA A 80 -4.13 -9.28 24.35
N ALA A 81 -5.29 -9.93 24.49
CA ALA A 81 -5.80 -10.89 23.51
C ALA A 81 -6.03 -10.25 22.13
N SER A 82 -6.54 -9.01 22.10
CA SER A 82 -6.75 -8.23 20.88
C SER A 82 -5.43 -7.92 20.17
N VAL A 83 -4.44 -7.42 20.91
CA VAL A 83 -3.09 -7.15 20.39
C VAL A 83 -2.44 -8.45 19.89
N PHE A 84 -2.59 -9.54 20.65
CA PHE A 84 -2.07 -10.85 20.28
C PHE A 84 -2.66 -11.35 18.95
N GLY A 85 -3.98 -11.32 18.79
CA GLY A 85 -4.64 -11.74 17.55
C GLY A 85 -4.22 -10.90 16.34
N ALA A 86 -4.10 -9.58 16.51
CA ALA A 86 -3.58 -8.69 15.47
C ALA A 86 -2.12 -9.00 15.09
N ILE A 87 -1.26 -9.30 16.07
CA ILE A 87 0.14 -9.69 15.84
C ILE A 87 0.22 -11.00 15.07
N ILE A 88 -0.58 -12.02 15.41
CA ILE A 88 -0.55 -13.30 14.72
C ILE A 88 -1.02 -13.16 13.26
N GLY A 89 -2.13 -12.44 13.03
CA GLY A 89 -2.62 -12.15 11.68
C GLY A 89 -1.61 -11.36 10.84
N ALA A 90 -0.99 -10.34 11.43
CA ALA A 90 0.03 -9.54 10.75
C ALA A 90 1.30 -10.34 10.46
N THR A 91 1.70 -11.23 11.37
CA THR A 91 2.80 -12.19 11.17
C THR A 91 2.52 -13.09 9.98
N ALA A 92 1.30 -13.62 9.85
CA ALA A 92 0.91 -14.45 8.70
C ALA A 92 1.09 -13.70 7.37
N LEU A 93 0.63 -12.45 7.30
CA LEU A 93 0.86 -11.59 6.14
C LEU A 93 2.36 -11.35 5.91
N GLY A 94 3.10 -10.97 6.95
CA GLY A 94 4.53 -10.69 6.87
C GLY A 94 5.35 -11.86 6.37
N VAL A 95 5.11 -13.06 6.89
CA VAL A 95 5.75 -14.31 6.46
C VAL A 95 5.48 -14.56 4.97
N VAL A 96 4.24 -14.40 4.51
CA VAL A 96 3.92 -14.56 3.08
C VAL A 96 4.66 -13.54 2.21
N LEU A 97 4.70 -12.27 2.65
CA LEU A 97 5.40 -11.21 1.92
C LEU A 97 6.91 -11.46 1.83
N VAL A 98 7.53 -11.91 2.93
CA VAL A 98 8.94 -12.31 2.95
C VAL A 98 9.16 -13.52 2.03
N ARG A 99 8.26 -14.49 2.07
CA ARG A 99 8.38 -15.75 1.30
C ARG A 99 8.31 -15.54 -0.22
N VAL A 100 7.58 -14.50 -0.65
CA VAL A 100 7.46 -14.08 -2.07
C VAL A 100 8.51 -13.02 -2.45
N SER A 101 9.36 -12.63 -1.49
CA SER A 101 10.39 -11.59 -1.64
C SER A 101 9.81 -10.21 -1.98
N GLY A 102 8.71 -9.82 -1.32
CA GLY A 102 8.08 -8.49 -1.39
C GLY A 102 6.85 -8.38 -2.31
N VAL A 103 6.08 -7.28 -2.15
CA VAL A 103 4.91 -6.91 -2.98
C VAL A 103 5.38 -6.07 -4.18
N HIS A 104 6.35 -6.56 -4.97
CA HIS A 104 6.87 -5.81 -6.12
C HIS A 104 5.90 -5.78 -7.32
N LEU A 105 4.65 -6.18 -7.12
CA LEU A 105 3.89 -6.94 -8.11
C LEU A 105 2.45 -6.45 -8.15
N GLY A 106 2.13 -5.66 -9.17
CA GLY A 106 0.80 -5.29 -9.63
C GLY A 106 -0.13 -4.52 -8.68
N ARG A 107 -1.06 -3.76 -9.28
CA ARG A 107 -2.00 -2.89 -8.56
C ARG A 107 -2.94 -3.70 -7.65
N VAL A 108 -3.20 -4.97 -7.96
CA VAL A 108 -4.17 -5.80 -7.25
C VAL A 108 -3.58 -6.40 -5.97
N SER A 109 -2.37 -6.98 -6.02
CA SER A 109 -1.77 -7.56 -4.81
C SER A 109 -1.46 -6.49 -3.75
N LEU A 110 -1.13 -5.27 -4.19
CA LEU A 110 -0.95 -4.12 -3.30
C LEU A 110 -2.25 -3.72 -2.59
N VAL A 111 -3.37 -3.63 -3.31
CA VAL A 111 -4.67 -3.31 -2.70
C VAL A 111 -5.08 -4.40 -1.70
N LEU A 112 -4.89 -5.68 -2.04
CA LEU A 112 -5.12 -6.78 -1.11
C LEU A 112 -4.21 -6.67 0.13
N ALA A 113 -2.91 -6.43 -0.05
CA ALA A 113 -1.95 -6.31 1.05
C ALA A 113 -2.26 -5.13 1.99
N LEU A 114 -2.69 -3.98 1.45
CA LEU A 114 -3.01 -2.78 2.23
C LEU A 114 -4.35 -2.90 2.96
N THR A 115 -5.29 -3.68 2.42
CA THR A 115 -6.60 -3.88 3.05
C THR A 115 -6.61 -5.06 4.03
N THR A 116 -5.67 -6.00 3.93
CA THR A 116 -5.56 -7.15 4.85
C THR A 116 -5.43 -6.72 6.34
N PRO A 117 -4.63 -5.70 6.72
CA PRO A 117 -4.59 -5.19 8.09
C PRO A 117 -5.93 -4.70 8.62
N VAL A 118 -6.80 -4.17 7.75
CA VAL A 118 -8.14 -3.73 8.13
C VAL A 118 -8.95 -4.94 8.56
N LEU A 119 -8.95 -6.03 7.77
CA LEU A 119 -9.63 -7.26 8.15
C LEU A 119 -9.05 -7.89 9.43
N ILE A 120 -7.72 -7.93 9.56
CA ILE A 120 -7.06 -8.46 10.76
C ILE A 120 -7.48 -7.64 11.99
N GLY A 121 -7.45 -6.31 11.90
CA GLY A 121 -7.88 -5.42 12.97
C GLY A 121 -9.36 -5.60 13.32
N LEU A 122 -10.23 -5.74 12.33
CA LEU A 122 -11.68 -5.90 12.55
C LEU A 122 -12.07 -7.28 13.10
N TYR A 123 -11.43 -8.35 12.62
CA TYR A 123 -11.93 -9.72 12.82
C TYR A 123 -11.00 -10.63 13.64
N GLN A 124 -9.73 -10.25 13.78
CA GLN A 124 -8.74 -11.02 14.55
C GLN A 124 -8.29 -10.31 15.83
N ALA A 125 -8.54 -9.01 16.00
CA ALA A 125 -8.19 -8.27 17.20
C ALA A 125 -9.25 -8.41 18.32
N THR A 126 -9.73 -9.62 18.57
CA THR A 126 -10.68 -10.00 19.63
C THR A 126 -10.40 -11.44 20.08
N TYR A 127 -11.10 -11.97 21.09
CA TYR A 127 -11.10 -13.41 21.35
C TYR A 127 -11.75 -14.13 20.17
N THR A 128 -10.96 -14.88 19.42
CA THR A 128 -11.42 -15.41 18.13
C THR A 128 -10.67 -16.67 17.74
N LYS A 129 -11.42 -17.62 17.20
CA LYS A 129 -10.89 -18.90 16.68
C LYS A 129 -9.97 -18.70 15.47
N GLU A 130 -10.11 -17.58 14.76
CA GLU A 130 -9.34 -17.26 13.55
C GLU A 130 -7.83 -17.16 13.80
N VAL A 131 -7.39 -16.89 15.03
CA VAL A 131 -5.97 -16.86 15.40
C VAL A 131 -5.29 -18.20 15.17
N LEU A 132 -5.98 -19.31 15.47
CA LEU A 132 -5.43 -20.66 15.31
C LEU A 132 -5.29 -21.03 13.83
N ILE A 133 -6.22 -20.56 13.00
CA ILE A 133 -6.11 -20.71 11.54
C ILE A 133 -4.93 -19.89 11.03
N SER A 134 -4.74 -18.64 11.48
CA SER A 134 -3.59 -17.82 11.11
C SER A 134 -2.24 -18.48 11.48
N LEU A 135 -2.16 -19.19 12.61
CA LEU A 135 -0.98 -20.01 12.95
C LEU A 135 -0.75 -21.13 11.93
N GLY A 136 -1.81 -21.85 11.53
CA GLY A 136 -1.73 -22.85 10.47
C GLY A 136 -1.27 -22.25 9.13
N ILE A 137 -1.72 -21.05 8.80
CA ILE A 137 -1.33 -20.32 7.58
C ILE A 137 0.16 -19.95 7.61
N ILE A 138 0.70 -19.54 8.76
CA ILE A 138 2.14 -19.31 8.94
C ILE A 138 2.93 -20.59 8.64
N VAL A 139 2.49 -21.73 9.17
CA VAL A 139 3.12 -23.04 8.89
C VAL A 139 3.09 -23.33 7.39
N ILE A 140 1.92 -23.22 6.75
CA ILE A 140 1.73 -23.47 5.30
C ILE A 140 2.66 -22.59 4.45
N ALA A 141 2.83 -21.32 4.84
CA ALA A 141 3.67 -20.35 4.15
C ALA A 141 5.18 -20.64 4.30
N LEU A 142 5.62 -21.09 5.47
CA LEU A 142 7.03 -21.40 5.76
C LEU A 142 7.50 -22.70 5.13
N MET A 143 6.62 -23.69 4.97
CA MET A 143 7.02 -25.01 4.51
C MET A 143 7.71 -24.99 3.13
N PRO A 144 8.76 -25.81 2.91
CA PRO A 144 9.44 -25.91 1.62
C PRO A 144 8.49 -26.46 0.54
N VAL A 145 8.74 -26.10 -0.73
CA VAL A 145 7.86 -26.49 -1.85
C VAL A 145 8.31 -27.80 -2.51
N ASN A 146 8.42 -28.82 -1.66
CA ASN A 146 8.74 -30.20 -1.98
C ASN A 146 7.65 -31.14 -1.46
N TRP A 147 7.76 -32.44 -1.72
CA TRP A 147 6.74 -33.41 -1.32
C TRP A 147 6.53 -33.44 0.22
N ILE A 148 7.60 -33.29 1.01
CA ILE A 148 7.53 -33.25 2.48
C ILE A 148 6.68 -32.06 2.94
N GLY A 149 6.94 -30.87 2.39
CA GLY A 149 6.17 -29.68 2.72
C GLY A 149 4.69 -29.79 2.33
N GLU A 150 4.35 -30.50 1.25
CA GLU A 150 2.95 -30.76 0.90
C GLU A 150 2.27 -31.71 1.89
N VAL A 151 2.97 -32.74 2.38
CA VAL A 151 2.46 -33.61 3.44
C VAL A 151 2.20 -32.81 4.71
N ILE A 152 3.15 -31.96 5.11
CA ILE A 152 2.98 -31.11 6.30
C ILE A 152 1.78 -30.17 6.13
N VAL A 153 1.58 -29.55 4.96
CA VAL A 153 0.40 -28.71 4.69
C VAL A 153 -0.90 -29.50 4.87
N VAL A 154 -0.99 -30.72 4.33
CA VAL A 154 -2.19 -31.57 4.50
C VAL A 154 -2.39 -31.96 5.96
N VAL A 155 -1.33 -32.33 6.67
CA VAL A 155 -1.40 -32.65 8.11
C VAL A 155 -1.85 -31.43 8.92
N THR A 156 -1.32 -30.23 8.63
CA THR A 156 -1.77 -28.99 9.28
C THR A 156 -3.26 -28.74 9.05
N LEU A 157 -3.76 -28.90 7.82
CA LEU A 157 -5.20 -28.74 7.53
C LEU A 157 -6.06 -29.80 8.24
N LEU A 158 -5.58 -31.05 8.35
CA LEU A 158 -6.27 -32.11 9.08
C LEU A 158 -6.28 -31.88 10.60
N LEU A 159 -5.19 -31.38 11.18
CA LEU A 159 -5.12 -31.01 12.60
C LEU A 159 -6.10 -29.87 12.91
N LEU A 160 -6.20 -28.88 12.02
CA LEU A 160 -7.24 -27.85 12.15
C LEU A 160 -8.66 -28.45 12.13
N GLY A 161 -8.84 -29.52 11.36
CA GLY A 161 -10.08 -30.30 11.26
C GLY A 161 -10.45 -31.02 12.56
N LEU A 162 -9.48 -31.72 13.14
CA LEU A 162 -9.68 -32.57 14.31
C LEU A 162 -9.86 -31.75 15.59
N GLU A 163 -9.08 -30.69 15.78
CA GLU A 163 -9.04 -29.94 17.04
C GLU A 163 -10.02 -28.75 17.07
N TYR A 164 -10.36 -28.16 15.92
CA TYR A 164 -11.10 -26.90 15.88
C TYR A 164 -12.43 -26.99 15.15
N ARG A 165 -12.41 -27.26 13.84
CA ARG A 165 -13.65 -27.35 13.04
C ARG A 165 -13.51 -28.45 12.00
N THR A 166 -14.35 -29.46 12.11
CA THR A 166 -14.36 -30.66 11.26
C THR A 166 -14.36 -30.37 9.76
N TYR A 167 -14.90 -29.23 9.33
CA TYR A 167 -14.88 -28.84 7.92
C TYR A 167 -13.47 -28.58 7.37
N TRP A 168 -12.44 -28.32 8.19
CA TRP A 168 -11.06 -28.20 7.71
C TRP A 168 -10.50 -29.52 7.17
N SER A 169 -11.05 -30.66 7.59
CA SER A 169 -10.78 -31.95 6.97
C SER A 169 -11.28 -32.00 5.52
N ILE A 170 -12.43 -31.35 5.23
CA ILE A 170 -12.94 -31.18 3.87
C ILE A 170 -12.01 -30.26 3.08
N VAL A 171 -11.55 -29.15 3.67
CA VAL A 171 -10.57 -28.24 3.05
C VAL A 171 -9.30 -29.02 2.66
N ALA A 172 -8.80 -29.91 3.51
CA ALA A 172 -7.62 -30.74 3.23
C ALA A 172 -7.81 -31.65 2.00
N VAL A 173 -8.97 -32.31 1.90
CA VAL A 173 -9.31 -33.18 0.76
C VAL A 173 -9.42 -32.36 -0.53
N VAL A 174 -10.17 -31.26 -0.50
CA VAL A 174 -10.38 -30.39 -1.67
C VAL A 174 -9.06 -29.73 -2.11
N TYR A 175 -8.21 -29.34 -1.15
CA TYR A 175 -6.87 -28.83 -1.41
C TYR A 175 -6.04 -29.80 -2.27
N VAL A 176 -6.01 -31.10 -1.92
CA VAL A 176 -5.28 -32.12 -2.69
C VAL A 176 -5.83 -32.22 -4.10
N VAL A 177 -7.16 -32.23 -4.26
CA VAL A 177 -7.79 -32.30 -5.58
C VAL A 177 -7.43 -31.08 -6.43
N ILE A 178 -7.52 -29.86 -5.87
CA ILE A 178 -7.16 -28.63 -6.55
C ILE A 178 -5.67 -28.62 -6.93
N ARG A 179 -4.78 -29.09 -6.05
CA ARG A 179 -3.34 -29.21 -6.33
C ARG A 179 -3.08 -30.13 -7.51
N VAL A 180 -3.74 -31.28 -7.56
CA VAL A 180 -3.65 -32.23 -8.68
C VAL A 180 -4.19 -31.60 -9.96
N VAL A 181 -5.35 -30.94 -9.91
CA VAL A 181 -5.96 -30.30 -11.09
C VAL A 181 -5.08 -29.18 -11.63
N LEU A 182 -4.50 -28.33 -10.78
CA LEU A 182 -3.60 -27.26 -11.19
C LEU A 182 -2.28 -27.77 -11.79
N ALA A 183 -1.83 -28.97 -11.37
CA ALA A 183 -0.60 -29.60 -11.85
C ALA A 183 -0.79 -30.52 -13.07
N ARG A 184 -2.02 -30.91 -13.43
CA ARG A 184 -2.29 -31.86 -14.52
C ARG A 184 -2.00 -31.26 -15.90
N ARG A 185 -1.26 -32.04 -16.71
CA ARG A 185 -0.70 -31.66 -18.02
C ARG A 185 -1.57 -31.99 -19.23
N HIS A 186 -2.41 -33.02 -19.14
CA HIS A 186 -3.26 -33.54 -20.21
C HIS A 186 -4.57 -34.09 -19.63
N THR A 187 -5.67 -34.03 -20.39
CA THR A 187 -6.84 -34.88 -20.09
C THR A 187 -6.53 -36.32 -20.45
N LEU A 188 -7.31 -37.26 -19.90
CA LEU A 188 -7.36 -38.68 -20.29
C LEU A 188 -7.55 -38.87 -21.82
N THR A 189 -7.97 -37.83 -22.54
CA THR A 189 -8.22 -37.80 -23.99
C THR A 189 -7.11 -37.11 -24.83
N GLY A 190 -5.93 -36.82 -24.26
CA GLY A 190 -4.73 -36.37 -25.01
C GLY A 190 -4.71 -34.93 -25.53
N ARG A 191 -5.79 -34.14 -25.42
CA ARG A 191 -5.83 -32.73 -25.90
C ARG A 191 -5.17 -31.75 -24.92
N ARG A 192 -4.36 -30.81 -25.43
CA ARG A 192 -3.83 -29.66 -24.66
C ARG A 192 -4.96 -28.64 -24.40
N ILE A 193 -5.16 -28.29 -23.14
CA ILE A 193 -6.23 -27.41 -22.67
C ILE A 193 -5.67 -26.02 -22.36
N ARG A 194 -6.16 -24.98 -23.05
CA ARG A 194 -5.83 -23.58 -22.71
C ARG A 194 -6.46 -23.18 -21.36
N PRO A 195 -5.71 -22.75 -20.34
CA PRO A 195 -6.32 -22.35 -19.08
C PRO A 195 -7.12 -21.06 -19.25
N THR A 196 -8.40 -21.10 -18.91
CA THR A 196 -9.31 -19.95 -18.93
C THR A 196 -9.97 -19.77 -17.57
N VAL A 197 -10.37 -18.54 -17.26
CA VAL A 197 -11.14 -18.21 -16.04
C VAL A 197 -12.36 -19.11 -15.92
N SER A 198 -13.10 -19.29 -17.02
CA SER A 198 -14.27 -20.16 -17.09
C SER A 198 -13.99 -21.59 -16.61
N ARG A 199 -12.82 -22.15 -16.93
CA ARG A 199 -12.49 -23.54 -16.54
C ARG A 199 -12.23 -23.67 -15.05
N VAL A 200 -11.52 -22.72 -14.46
CA VAL A 200 -11.29 -22.72 -13.00
C VAL A 200 -12.63 -22.62 -12.28
N VAL A 201 -13.53 -21.74 -12.75
CA VAL A 201 -14.89 -21.62 -12.21
C VAL A 201 -15.67 -22.94 -12.34
N TRP A 202 -15.66 -23.59 -13.51
CA TRP A 202 -16.35 -24.87 -13.69
C TRP A 202 -15.80 -26.00 -12.80
N VAL A 203 -14.48 -26.01 -12.54
CA VAL A 203 -13.90 -26.95 -11.57
C VAL A 203 -14.42 -26.68 -10.16
N LEU A 204 -14.50 -25.41 -9.75
CA LEU A 204 -15.05 -25.04 -8.44
C LEU A 204 -16.53 -25.42 -8.33
N VAL A 205 -17.33 -25.18 -9.37
CA VAL A 205 -18.74 -25.61 -9.45
C VAL A 205 -18.86 -27.12 -9.29
N GLY A 206 -18.04 -27.88 -10.02
CA GLY A 206 -18.04 -29.35 -9.92
C GLY A 206 -17.64 -29.84 -8.52
N LEU A 207 -16.62 -29.23 -7.91
CA LEU A 207 -16.17 -29.57 -6.56
C LEU A 207 -17.23 -29.21 -5.50
N ALA A 208 -17.89 -28.07 -5.62
CA ALA A 208 -18.99 -27.68 -4.74
C ALA A 208 -20.17 -28.67 -4.84
N ALA A 209 -20.53 -29.07 -6.06
CA ALA A 209 -21.59 -30.07 -6.26
C ALA A 209 -21.23 -31.43 -5.65
N VAL A 210 -20.00 -31.90 -5.87
CA VAL A 210 -19.50 -33.17 -5.30
C VAL A 210 -19.45 -33.11 -3.78
N ALA A 211 -18.97 -31.99 -3.21
CA ALA A 211 -18.91 -31.82 -1.76
C ALA A 211 -20.31 -31.77 -1.13
N GLY A 212 -21.27 -31.08 -1.76
CA GLY A 212 -22.66 -31.07 -1.32
C GLY A 212 -23.31 -32.45 -1.36
N LEU A 213 -23.08 -33.21 -2.45
CA LEU A 213 -23.57 -34.59 -2.55
C LEU A 213 -22.92 -35.50 -1.49
N ALA A 214 -21.63 -35.32 -1.21
CA ALA A 214 -20.92 -36.07 -0.19
C ALA A 214 -21.47 -35.81 1.22
N VAL A 215 -21.84 -34.56 1.54
CA VAL A 215 -22.54 -34.23 2.80
C VAL A 215 -23.86 -34.98 2.87
N TRP A 216 -24.69 -34.91 1.82
CA TRP A 216 -25.97 -35.59 1.81
C TRP A 216 -25.84 -37.11 1.98
N ILE A 217 -24.91 -37.76 1.26
CA ILE A 217 -24.65 -39.20 1.38
C ILE A 217 -24.14 -39.55 2.78
N GLY A 218 -23.25 -38.72 3.35
CA GLY A 218 -22.59 -39.00 4.61
C GLY A 218 -23.44 -38.75 5.85
N THR A 219 -24.34 -37.76 5.81
CA THR A 219 -25.13 -37.32 6.98
C THR A 219 -26.62 -37.59 6.85
N GLY A 220 -27.13 -37.87 5.64
CA GLY A 220 -28.55 -37.98 5.34
C GLY A 220 -29.30 -36.64 5.37
N GLN A 221 -28.61 -35.53 5.65
CA GLN A 221 -29.19 -34.19 5.70
C GLN A 221 -29.01 -33.44 4.37
N PRO A 222 -29.86 -32.45 4.05
CA PRO A 222 -29.62 -31.56 2.93
C PRO A 222 -28.20 -30.96 2.94
N ALA A 223 -27.61 -30.75 1.77
CA ALA A 223 -26.22 -30.29 1.66
C ALA A 223 -25.95 -28.93 2.34
N ASP A 224 -26.97 -28.07 2.45
CA ASP A 224 -26.92 -26.77 3.11
C ASP A 224 -27.58 -26.77 4.51
N TYR A 225 -27.86 -27.94 5.08
CA TYR A 225 -28.49 -28.11 6.39
C TYR A 225 -27.79 -27.32 7.50
N TYR A 226 -26.45 -27.41 7.56
CA TYR A 226 -25.66 -26.75 8.61
C TYR A 226 -25.83 -25.23 8.58
N ARG A 227 -26.03 -24.67 7.39
CA ARG A 227 -26.31 -23.26 7.20
C ARG A 227 -27.74 -22.92 7.60
N THR A 228 -28.72 -23.65 7.08
CA THR A 228 -30.14 -23.35 7.31
C THR A 228 -30.54 -23.56 8.77
N ALA A 229 -29.96 -24.54 9.46
CA ALA A 229 -30.21 -24.81 10.87
C ALA A 229 -29.78 -23.64 11.78
N VAL A 230 -28.66 -22.97 11.47
CA VAL A 230 -28.21 -21.77 12.20
C VAL A 230 -29.12 -20.59 11.89
N ASN A 231 -29.45 -20.38 10.61
CA ASN A 231 -30.34 -19.31 10.18
C ASN A 231 -31.73 -19.39 10.87
N GLU A 232 -32.26 -20.59 11.10
CA GLU A 232 -33.53 -20.80 11.82
C GLU A 232 -33.48 -20.40 13.30
N GLY A 233 -32.30 -20.49 13.93
CA GLY A 233 -32.08 -20.02 15.30
C GLY A 233 -31.89 -18.51 15.38
N GLU A 234 -31.13 -17.93 14.45
CA GLU A 234 -30.85 -16.48 14.40
C GLU A 234 -32.04 -15.66 13.89
N ALA A 235 -32.88 -16.21 13.02
CA ALA A 235 -34.12 -15.58 12.58
C ALA A 235 -35.12 -15.34 13.72
N ARG A 236 -35.01 -16.11 14.82
CA ARG A 236 -35.80 -15.90 16.05
C ARG A 236 -35.24 -14.78 16.94
N GLN A 237 -34.04 -14.27 16.65
CA GLN A 237 -33.33 -13.23 17.41
C GLN A 237 -33.29 -11.87 16.67
N ALA A 238 -34.27 -11.60 15.79
CA ALA A 238 -34.50 -10.33 15.08
C ALA A 238 -33.42 -9.85 14.07
N ASN A 239 -32.32 -10.59 13.86
CA ASN A 239 -31.22 -10.18 12.96
C ASN A 239 -31.21 -10.96 11.63
N THR A 240 -32.24 -10.76 10.79
CA THR A 240 -32.42 -11.55 9.55
C THR A 240 -31.70 -10.98 8.32
N GLY A 241 -31.22 -9.74 8.39
CA GLY A 241 -30.75 -8.99 7.22
C GLY A 241 -29.45 -9.51 6.58
N SER A 242 -28.54 -10.11 7.34
CA SER A 242 -27.20 -10.56 6.88
C SER A 242 -27.13 -12.03 6.48
N LEU A 243 -28.20 -12.79 6.73
CA LEU A 243 -28.24 -14.23 6.52
C LEU A 243 -28.18 -14.60 5.03
N ILE A 244 -27.56 -15.74 4.75
CA ILE A 244 -27.50 -16.43 3.45
C ILE A 244 -28.59 -17.49 3.45
N SER A 245 -29.79 -17.13 3.01
CA SER A 245 -30.92 -18.06 2.86
C SER A 245 -30.74 -18.99 1.66
N ARG A 246 -31.64 -19.98 1.53
CA ARG A 246 -31.82 -20.69 0.26
C ARG A 246 -32.26 -19.70 -0.83
N PHE A 247 -31.73 -19.89 -2.03
CA PHE A 247 -32.04 -19.12 -3.23
C PHE A 247 -33.06 -19.83 -4.11
N VAL A 248 -33.10 -21.17 -4.05
CA VAL A 248 -34.00 -22.00 -4.85
C VAL A 248 -34.59 -23.10 -3.97
N GLU A 249 -35.87 -23.37 -4.10
CA GLU A 249 -36.56 -24.49 -3.45
C GLU A 249 -36.72 -25.64 -4.46
N LEU A 250 -36.00 -26.74 -4.26
CA LEU A 250 -36.10 -27.96 -5.08
C LEU A 250 -36.06 -29.20 -4.18
N PRO A 251 -36.54 -30.37 -4.65
CA PRO A 251 -36.45 -31.62 -3.91
C PRO A 251 -35.00 -32.03 -3.61
N GLU A 252 -34.79 -32.67 -2.45
CA GLU A 252 -33.47 -33.19 -2.07
C GLU A 252 -33.12 -34.47 -2.85
N PRO A 253 -31.83 -34.70 -3.18
CA PRO A 253 -30.65 -33.90 -2.80
C PRO A 253 -30.35 -32.69 -3.69
N ILE A 254 -31.13 -32.48 -4.75
CA ILE A 254 -30.84 -31.47 -5.77
C ILE A 254 -30.93 -30.07 -5.19
N GLY A 255 -31.94 -29.80 -4.34
CA GLY A 255 -32.13 -28.52 -3.66
C GLY A 255 -30.92 -28.07 -2.87
N GLY A 256 -30.45 -28.86 -1.92
CA GLY A 256 -29.27 -28.51 -1.12
C GLY A 256 -28.03 -28.32 -1.99
N VAL A 257 -27.78 -29.23 -2.94
CA VAL A 257 -26.59 -29.17 -3.81
C VAL A 257 -26.58 -27.91 -4.69
N VAL A 258 -27.71 -27.57 -5.32
CA VAL A 258 -27.83 -26.36 -6.15
C VAL A 258 -27.60 -25.11 -5.31
N ASN A 259 -28.16 -25.06 -4.10
CA ASN A 259 -27.97 -23.92 -3.21
C ASN A 259 -26.51 -23.75 -2.77
N VAL A 260 -25.80 -24.84 -2.45
CA VAL A 260 -24.36 -24.80 -2.14
C VAL A 260 -23.58 -24.24 -3.33
N VAL A 261 -23.84 -24.72 -4.56
CA VAL A 261 -23.18 -24.22 -5.77
C VAL A 261 -23.45 -22.74 -5.99
N LEU A 262 -24.71 -22.31 -5.86
CA LEU A 262 -25.08 -20.90 -6.01
C LEU A 262 -24.38 -20.03 -4.98
N THR A 263 -24.30 -20.45 -3.72
CA THR A 263 -23.57 -19.73 -2.67
C THR A 263 -22.09 -19.62 -2.99
N THR A 264 -21.43 -20.71 -3.39
CA THR A 264 -20.03 -20.67 -3.83
C THR A 264 -19.83 -19.69 -5.00
N MET A 265 -20.77 -19.64 -5.95
CA MET A 265 -20.72 -18.69 -7.07
C MET A 265 -20.95 -17.25 -6.63
N PHE A 266 -21.86 -17.01 -5.69
CA PHE A 266 -22.13 -15.68 -5.16
C PHE A 266 -20.99 -15.15 -4.28
N PHE A 267 -20.14 -15.98 -3.70
CA PHE A 267 -18.88 -15.49 -3.13
C PHE A 267 -17.93 -14.93 -4.19
N ILE A 268 -17.89 -15.53 -5.40
CA ILE A 268 -17.06 -15.03 -6.51
C ILE A 268 -17.67 -13.76 -7.13
N VAL A 269 -18.99 -13.77 -7.32
CA VAL A 269 -19.76 -12.66 -7.90
C VAL A 269 -20.93 -12.34 -6.97
N PRO A 270 -20.75 -11.42 -6.00
CA PRO A 270 -21.71 -11.18 -4.90
C PRO A 270 -22.93 -10.35 -5.31
N LEU A 271 -23.62 -10.76 -6.37
CA LEU A 271 -24.84 -10.13 -6.86
C LEU A 271 -25.92 -9.97 -5.77
N PRO A 272 -26.21 -11.00 -4.93
CA PRO A 272 -27.24 -10.87 -3.90
C PRO A 272 -26.91 -9.79 -2.87
N MET A 273 -25.62 -9.58 -2.57
CA MET A 273 -25.19 -8.52 -1.66
C MET A 273 -25.30 -7.15 -2.32
N LEU A 274 -24.80 -7.02 -3.55
CA LEU A 274 -24.82 -5.76 -4.28
C LEU A 274 -26.25 -5.28 -4.55
N ALA A 275 -27.19 -6.20 -4.74
CA ALA A 275 -28.61 -5.91 -4.94
C ALA A 275 -29.29 -5.30 -3.71
N LYS A 276 -28.74 -5.46 -2.49
CA LYS A 276 -29.30 -4.86 -1.27
C LYS A 276 -29.12 -3.34 -1.21
N LEU A 277 -28.23 -2.77 -2.04
CA LEU A 277 -27.94 -1.32 -2.17
C LEU A 277 -27.60 -0.57 -0.87
N SER A 278 -27.41 -1.27 0.25
CA SER A 278 -26.94 -0.66 1.50
C SER A 278 -25.41 -0.47 1.45
N PRO A 279 -24.87 0.65 1.97
CA PRO A 279 -23.43 0.91 1.99
C PRO A 279 -22.60 -0.24 2.56
N TYR A 280 -23.13 -0.93 3.57
CA TYR A 280 -22.52 -2.11 4.18
C TYR A 280 -22.33 -3.26 3.19
N TYR A 281 -23.41 -3.68 2.51
CA TYR A 281 -23.37 -4.80 1.57
C TYR A 281 -22.62 -4.46 0.28
N LEU A 282 -22.60 -3.19 -0.13
CA LEU A 282 -21.80 -2.73 -1.26
C LEU A 282 -20.30 -2.84 -0.95
N LEU A 283 -19.87 -2.36 0.21
CA LEU A 283 -18.47 -2.44 0.64
C LEU A 283 -18.01 -3.90 0.75
N ILE A 284 -18.75 -4.72 1.49
CA ILE A 284 -18.40 -6.14 1.65
C ILE A 284 -18.46 -6.87 0.31
N GLY A 285 -19.48 -6.64 -0.52
CA GLY A 285 -19.59 -7.22 -1.85
C GLY A 285 -18.40 -6.88 -2.75
N CYS A 286 -17.92 -5.63 -2.73
CA CYS A 286 -16.72 -5.25 -3.47
C CYS A 286 -15.47 -5.97 -2.95
N TYR A 287 -15.39 -6.20 -1.65
CA TYR A 287 -14.27 -6.91 -1.03
C TYR A 287 -14.29 -8.41 -1.35
N PHE A 288 -15.45 -9.08 -1.31
CA PHE A 288 -15.61 -10.46 -1.79
C PHE A 288 -15.19 -10.59 -3.24
N ALA A 289 -15.67 -9.71 -4.11
CA ALA A 289 -15.27 -9.68 -5.51
C ALA A 289 -13.75 -9.53 -5.64
N LEU A 290 -13.12 -8.63 -4.87
CA LEU A 290 -11.68 -8.44 -4.87
C LEU A 290 -10.92 -9.71 -4.45
N ILE A 291 -11.31 -10.37 -3.36
CA ILE A 291 -10.67 -11.62 -2.88
C ILE A 291 -10.83 -12.72 -3.93
N TRP A 292 -12.07 -13.05 -4.28
CA TRP A 292 -12.37 -14.30 -4.99
C TRP A 292 -12.13 -14.21 -6.50
N ILE A 293 -12.34 -13.05 -7.13
CA ILE A 293 -11.92 -12.85 -8.52
C ILE A 293 -10.39 -12.92 -8.63
N SER A 294 -9.67 -12.33 -7.67
CA SER A 294 -8.21 -12.43 -7.62
C SER A 294 -7.75 -13.86 -7.43
N ALA A 295 -8.45 -14.64 -6.60
CA ALA A 295 -8.17 -16.06 -6.39
C ALA A 295 -8.33 -16.85 -7.70
N VAL A 296 -9.47 -16.72 -8.38
CA VAL A 296 -9.72 -17.39 -9.66
C VAL A 296 -8.68 -16.98 -10.71
N ARG A 297 -8.35 -15.68 -10.80
CA ARG A 297 -7.33 -15.18 -11.74
C ARG A 297 -5.95 -15.75 -11.44
N ALA A 298 -5.52 -15.78 -10.19
CA ALA A 298 -4.25 -16.40 -9.78
C ALA A 298 -4.23 -17.91 -10.08
N GLY A 299 -5.36 -18.61 -9.90
CA GLY A 299 -5.51 -20.02 -10.28
C GLY A 299 -5.31 -20.24 -11.78
N THR A 300 -5.88 -19.36 -12.63
CA THR A 300 -5.63 -19.44 -14.08
C THR A 300 -4.19 -19.15 -14.46
N ALA A 301 -3.52 -18.22 -13.78
CA ALA A 301 -2.11 -17.93 -14.00
C ALA A 301 -1.24 -19.13 -13.65
N THR A 302 -1.55 -19.79 -12.53
CA THR A 302 -0.89 -21.03 -12.09
C THR A 302 -1.01 -22.14 -13.12
N SER A 303 -2.22 -22.41 -13.60
CA SER A 303 -2.44 -23.43 -14.64
C SER A 303 -1.71 -23.07 -15.96
N ARG A 304 -1.62 -21.78 -16.31
CA ARG A 304 -0.81 -21.33 -17.47
C ARG A 304 0.68 -21.56 -17.26
N ALA A 305 1.19 -21.34 -16.06
CA ALA A 305 2.60 -21.51 -15.73
C ALA A 305 3.03 -22.99 -15.80
N TYR A 306 2.22 -23.93 -15.27
CA TYR A 306 2.51 -25.36 -15.42
C TYR A 306 2.49 -25.82 -16.88
N ASN A 307 1.56 -25.30 -17.68
CA ASN A 307 1.46 -25.64 -19.11
C ASN A 307 2.58 -25.01 -19.97
N SER A 308 3.17 -23.90 -19.54
CA SER A 308 4.23 -23.21 -20.29
C SER A 308 5.64 -23.76 -20.00
N ALA A 309 5.84 -24.41 -18.85
CA ALA A 309 7.12 -25.00 -18.44
C ALA A 309 7.60 -26.18 -19.30
N ASP A 310 6.76 -26.71 -20.20
CA ASP A 310 6.99 -27.94 -20.98
C ASP A 310 7.13 -27.69 -22.50
N SER A 311 7.34 -26.44 -22.93
CA SER A 311 7.61 -26.13 -24.35
C SER A 311 9.10 -26.32 -24.68
N PRO A 312 9.49 -27.25 -25.58
CA PRO A 312 10.89 -27.49 -25.94
C PRO A 312 11.56 -26.29 -26.67
N TYR A 313 10.80 -25.23 -26.99
CA TYR A 313 11.27 -24.05 -27.72
C TYR A 313 11.29 -22.75 -26.89
N ARG A 314 11.00 -22.78 -25.59
CA ARG A 314 11.11 -21.60 -24.69
C ARG A 314 12.34 -21.72 -23.79
N SER A 315 13.35 -20.91 -24.07
CA SER A 315 14.63 -20.87 -23.36
C SER A 315 14.61 -20.20 -21.98
N GLU A 316 13.49 -19.63 -21.54
CA GLU A 316 13.37 -19.02 -20.21
C GLU A 316 12.45 -19.87 -19.34
N ARG A 317 13.06 -20.71 -18.49
CA ARG A 317 12.35 -21.50 -17.47
C ARG A 317 11.83 -20.54 -16.41
N VAL A 318 10.51 -20.42 -16.27
CA VAL A 318 9.90 -19.89 -15.04
C VAL A 318 10.43 -20.73 -13.86
N PRO A 319 10.89 -20.14 -12.75
CA PRO A 319 11.38 -20.91 -11.61
C PRO A 319 10.30 -21.91 -11.15
N VAL A 320 10.61 -23.20 -11.23
CA VAL A 320 9.69 -24.29 -10.87
C VAL A 320 9.21 -24.14 -9.43
N ALA A 321 10.07 -23.62 -8.55
CA ALA A 321 9.76 -23.33 -7.15
C ALA A 321 8.69 -22.24 -6.99
N GLU A 322 8.77 -21.12 -7.73
CA GLU A 322 7.78 -20.03 -7.67
C GLU A 322 6.40 -20.52 -8.15
N THR A 323 6.36 -21.30 -9.22
CA THR A 323 5.10 -21.86 -9.77
C THR A 323 4.44 -22.83 -8.80
N ARG A 324 5.25 -23.68 -8.13
CA ARG A 324 4.73 -24.59 -7.10
C ARG A 324 4.27 -23.84 -5.85
N LEU A 325 4.97 -22.78 -5.44
CA LEU A 325 4.61 -21.95 -4.29
C LEU A 325 3.27 -21.24 -4.55
N MET A 326 3.13 -20.60 -5.72
CA MET A 326 1.90 -19.96 -6.15
C MET A 326 0.72 -20.94 -6.15
N ALA A 327 0.95 -22.17 -6.62
CA ALA A 327 -0.06 -23.22 -6.64
C ALA A 327 -0.51 -23.68 -5.24
N ARG A 328 0.40 -23.74 -4.26
CA ARG A 328 0.03 -23.99 -2.86
C ARG A 328 -0.78 -22.84 -2.29
N PHE A 329 -0.29 -21.62 -2.46
CA PHE A 329 -0.92 -20.42 -1.90
C PHE A 329 -2.31 -20.17 -2.46
N ILE A 330 -2.59 -20.59 -3.70
CA ILE A 330 -3.94 -20.46 -4.26
C ILE A 330 -4.86 -21.65 -3.96
N ALA A 331 -4.33 -22.86 -3.80
CA ALA A 331 -5.15 -24.04 -3.58
C ALA A 331 -5.88 -24.01 -2.23
N VAL A 332 -5.26 -23.44 -1.18
CA VAL A 332 -5.89 -23.31 0.15
C VAL A 332 -7.11 -22.37 0.10
N PRO A 333 -7.02 -21.11 -0.38
CA PRO A 333 -8.18 -20.24 -0.55
C PRO A 333 -9.28 -20.86 -1.43
N LEU A 334 -8.92 -21.48 -2.55
CA LEU A 334 -9.93 -22.08 -3.43
C LEU A 334 -10.62 -23.30 -2.80
N ALA A 335 -9.92 -24.08 -1.97
CA ALA A 335 -10.52 -25.16 -1.21
C ALA A 335 -11.44 -24.63 -0.11
N PHE A 336 -11.02 -23.56 0.58
CA PHE A 336 -11.79 -22.89 1.62
C PHE A 336 -13.11 -22.29 1.07
N LEU A 337 -13.08 -21.71 -0.13
CA LEU A 337 -14.26 -21.18 -0.82
C LEU A 337 -15.39 -22.22 -0.97
N ILE A 338 -15.05 -23.48 -1.25
CA ILE A 338 -16.03 -24.56 -1.38
C ILE A 338 -16.72 -24.81 -0.03
N VAL A 339 -15.94 -24.83 1.04
CA VAL A 339 -16.43 -25.05 2.41
C VAL A 339 -17.29 -23.88 2.89
N GLN A 340 -16.95 -22.64 2.54
CA GLN A 340 -17.84 -21.50 2.83
C GLN A 340 -19.21 -21.66 2.18
N GLY A 341 -19.27 -22.20 0.95
CA GLY A 341 -20.56 -22.46 0.28
C GLY A 341 -21.45 -23.48 1.00
N LEU A 342 -20.85 -24.38 1.80
CA LEU A 342 -21.54 -25.46 2.51
C LEU A 342 -22.03 -25.02 3.90
N PHE A 343 -21.21 -24.29 4.65
CA PHE A 343 -21.41 -24.11 6.09
C PHE A 343 -21.74 -22.69 6.51
N GLU A 344 -21.51 -21.68 5.67
CA GLU A 344 -21.51 -20.29 6.12
C GLU A 344 -22.93 -19.67 6.20
N PRO A 345 -23.42 -19.29 7.40
CA PRO A 345 -24.79 -18.79 7.63
C PRO A 345 -25.00 -17.35 7.17
N ASP A 346 -24.01 -16.47 7.29
CA ASP A 346 -24.14 -15.05 6.99
C ASP A 346 -22.92 -14.46 6.26
N TRP A 347 -23.13 -13.36 5.54
CA TRP A 347 -22.08 -12.73 4.74
C TRP A 347 -20.94 -12.07 5.55
N GLY A 348 -21.22 -11.65 6.79
CA GLY A 348 -20.24 -11.04 7.67
C GLY A 348 -19.29 -12.08 8.27
N SER A 349 -19.85 -13.17 8.80
CA SER A 349 -19.08 -14.34 9.25
C SER A 349 -18.25 -14.94 8.12
N ALA A 350 -18.80 -14.99 6.90
CA ALA A 350 -18.06 -15.40 5.71
C ALA A 350 -16.77 -14.59 5.51
N LEU A 351 -16.82 -13.27 5.67
CA LEU A 351 -15.63 -12.41 5.51
C LEU A 351 -14.65 -12.59 6.68
N ARG A 352 -15.16 -12.75 7.89
CA ARG A 352 -14.36 -13.06 9.09
C ARG A 352 -13.56 -14.34 8.92
N HIS A 353 -14.23 -15.45 8.56
CA HIS A 353 -13.57 -16.74 8.38
C HIS A 353 -12.61 -16.75 7.17
N ALA A 354 -12.81 -15.88 6.18
CA ALA A 354 -11.87 -15.73 5.06
C ALA A 354 -10.57 -14.97 5.44
N THR A 355 -10.61 -14.15 6.50
CA THR A 355 -9.52 -13.24 6.90
C THR A 355 -8.16 -13.95 7.07
N PRO A 356 -8.04 -15.08 7.79
CA PRO A 356 -6.76 -15.80 7.91
C PRO A 356 -6.15 -16.25 6.58
N VAL A 357 -6.97 -16.45 5.55
CA VAL A 357 -6.56 -17.05 4.28
C VAL A 357 -6.13 -15.99 3.25
N VAL A 358 -6.55 -14.72 3.43
CA VAL A 358 -6.19 -13.58 2.58
C VAL A 358 -4.66 -13.41 2.41
N PRO A 359 -3.80 -13.55 3.44
CA PRO A 359 -2.36 -13.55 3.28
C PRO A 359 -1.84 -14.46 2.15
N LEU A 360 -2.30 -15.71 2.07
CA LEU A 360 -1.87 -16.62 1.00
C LEU A 360 -2.32 -16.12 -0.38
N LEU A 361 -3.51 -15.54 -0.46
CA LEU A 361 -4.01 -14.95 -1.70
C LEU A 361 -3.12 -13.78 -2.16
N VAL A 362 -2.73 -12.88 -1.24
CA VAL A 362 -1.79 -11.78 -1.53
C VAL A 362 -0.52 -12.32 -2.17
N GLY A 363 0.08 -13.35 -1.57
CA GLY A 363 1.29 -13.98 -2.10
C GLY A 363 1.09 -14.65 -3.47
N ALA A 364 -0.03 -15.34 -3.67
CA ALA A 364 -0.35 -15.98 -4.95
C ALA A 364 -0.54 -14.97 -6.08
N VAL A 365 -1.26 -13.87 -5.81
CA VAL A 365 -1.50 -12.80 -6.79
C VAL A 365 -0.20 -12.10 -7.14
N ALA A 366 0.64 -11.79 -6.13
CA ALA A 366 1.96 -11.21 -6.37
C ALA A 366 2.80 -12.10 -7.30
N LEU A 367 2.93 -13.40 -7.01
CA LEU A 367 3.65 -14.35 -7.87
C LEU A 367 3.07 -14.41 -9.30
N ALA A 368 1.74 -14.39 -9.44
CA ALA A 368 1.07 -14.41 -10.73
C ALA A 368 1.37 -13.15 -11.57
N GLU A 369 1.39 -11.98 -10.93
CA GLU A 369 1.72 -10.71 -11.57
C GLU A 369 3.20 -10.67 -11.99
N ARG A 370 4.11 -11.28 -11.21
CA ARG A 370 5.56 -11.34 -11.55
C ARG A 370 5.81 -12.07 -12.83
N GLN A 371 5.16 -13.22 -12.96
CA GLN A 371 5.29 -14.06 -14.14
C GLN A 371 4.75 -13.36 -15.39
N HIS A 372 3.67 -12.59 -15.27
CA HIS A 372 3.11 -11.80 -16.37
C HIS A 372 4.07 -10.68 -16.84
N THR A 373 4.69 -9.96 -15.90
CA THR A 373 5.64 -8.89 -16.22
C THR A 373 6.88 -9.43 -16.93
N ARG A 374 7.49 -10.52 -16.39
CA ARG A 374 8.62 -11.21 -17.03
C ARG A 374 8.28 -11.63 -18.46
N THR A 375 7.11 -12.24 -18.67
CA THR A 375 6.67 -12.71 -20.00
C THR A 375 6.51 -11.56 -21.00
N ARG A 376 6.01 -10.39 -20.58
CA ARG A 376 5.86 -9.21 -21.45
C ARG A 376 7.22 -8.61 -21.87
N GLN A 377 8.16 -8.50 -20.93
CA GLN A 377 9.50 -7.99 -21.21
C GLN A 377 10.23 -8.87 -22.22
N THR A 378 10.19 -10.20 -22.07
CA THR A 378 10.83 -11.12 -23.04
C THR A 378 10.24 -10.98 -24.46
N HIS A 379 8.92 -10.79 -24.58
CA HIS A 379 8.26 -10.60 -25.86
C HIS A 379 8.67 -9.28 -26.55
N GLN A 380 8.84 -8.20 -25.79
CA GLN A 380 9.34 -6.93 -26.30
C GLN A 380 10.79 -7.04 -26.75
N THR A 381 11.68 -7.65 -25.95
CA THR A 381 13.10 -7.84 -26.31
C THR A 381 13.25 -8.72 -27.57
N ARG A 382 12.41 -9.75 -27.74
CA ARG A 382 12.38 -10.58 -28.96
C ARG A 382 11.88 -9.83 -30.19
N GLN A 383 10.84 -9.01 -30.06
CA GLN A 383 10.37 -8.18 -31.17
C GLN A 383 11.46 -7.20 -31.61
N THR A 384 12.12 -6.52 -30.66
CA THR A 384 13.24 -5.62 -30.97
C THR A 384 14.39 -6.35 -31.64
N ARG A 385 14.73 -7.58 -31.21
CA ARG A 385 15.75 -8.43 -31.87
C ARG A 385 15.35 -8.89 -33.27
N GLN A 386 14.09 -9.29 -33.48
CA GLN A 386 13.60 -9.68 -34.80
C GLN A 386 13.58 -8.49 -35.76
N THR A 387 13.10 -7.32 -35.33
CA THR A 387 13.13 -6.10 -36.14
C THR A 387 14.55 -5.67 -36.50
N ARG A 388 15.54 -5.92 -35.62
CA ARG A 388 16.97 -5.70 -35.90
C ARG A 388 17.54 -6.74 -36.87
N GLN A 389 17.16 -8.01 -36.75
CA GLN A 389 17.60 -9.08 -37.66
C GLN A 389 17.03 -8.95 -39.07
N THR A 390 15.77 -8.52 -39.24
CA THR A 390 15.20 -8.27 -40.57
C THR A 390 15.84 -7.07 -41.28
N ARG A 391 16.52 -6.19 -40.54
CA ARG A 391 17.26 -5.04 -41.08
C ARG A 391 18.74 -5.35 -41.37
N GLN A 392 19.28 -6.45 -40.83
CA GLN A 392 20.69 -6.84 -40.92
C GLN A 392 21.00 -7.94 -41.96
N THR A 393 20.03 -8.45 -42.72
CA THR A 393 20.28 -9.43 -43.79
C THR A 393 20.67 -8.80 -45.14
N ARG A 394 21.34 -7.65 -45.14
CA ARG A 394 21.99 -7.07 -46.33
C ARG A 394 23.40 -6.62 -45.92
N ASN A 395 24.39 -7.43 -46.27
CA ASN A 395 25.86 -7.27 -46.14
C ASN A 395 26.53 -8.05 -44.97
N LEU A 396 27.48 -8.92 -45.35
CA LEU A 396 28.37 -9.82 -44.58
C LEU A 396 29.45 -9.07 -43.76
N PRO A 397 30.38 -9.69 -42.98
CA PRO A 397 30.59 -11.10 -42.59
C PRO A 397 30.68 -11.36 -41.06
N MET A 398 30.82 -12.64 -40.68
CA MET A 398 31.00 -13.13 -39.31
C MET A 398 32.39 -12.81 -38.73
N THR A 399 32.50 -11.87 -37.78
CA THR A 399 33.53 -11.88 -36.73
C THR A 399 33.19 -10.83 -35.66
N ALA A 400 32.62 -11.27 -34.53
CA ALA A 400 32.73 -10.65 -33.21
C ALA A 400 31.90 -11.48 -32.22
N ARG A 401 32.50 -12.55 -31.69
CA ARG A 401 32.03 -13.22 -30.46
C ARG A 401 32.95 -12.78 -29.33
N HIS A 402 32.45 -11.86 -28.50
CA HIS A 402 32.85 -11.48 -27.12
C HIS A 402 32.33 -10.04 -26.97
N SER A 403 31.48 -9.66 -26.03
CA SER A 403 31.35 -10.00 -24.61
C SER A 403 29.87 -9.91 -24.20
N LEU A 404 29.36 -10.91 -23.47
CA LEU A 404 28.10 -10.83 -22.74
C LEU A 404 28.44 -11.05 -21.28
N THR A 405 28.78 -9.96 -20.59
CA THR A 405 28.86 -9.93 -19.13
C THR A 405 27.65 -9.17 -18.60
N THR A 406 26.80 -9.93 -17.90
CA THR A 406 25.91 -9.51 -16.81
C THR A 406 24.93 -8.37 -17.12
N ASP A 407 23.90 -8.69 -17.93
CA ASP A 407 22.65 -7.93 -17.95
C ASP A 407 21.78 -8.37 -16.75
N GLY A 408 22.25 -8.04 -15.54
CA GLY A 408 21.45 -8.04 -14.34
C GLY A 408 20.69 -6.72 -14.28
N ALA A 409 19.71 -6.54 -15.16
CA ALA A 409 18.87 -5.35 -15.17
C ALA A 409 18.17 -5.19 -13.82
N ASP A 410 18.62 -4.20 -13.05
CA ASP A 410 18.06 -3.81 -11.75
C ASP A 410 16.53 -3.66 -11.87
N GLU A 411 15.81 -4.61 -11.25
CA GLU A 411 14.35 -4.67 -11.15
C GLU A 411 13.88 -3.41 -10.39
N LYS A 412 13.44 -2.36 -11.11
CA LYS A 412 13.03 -1.07 -10.53
C LYS A 412 12.06 -1.25 -9.34
N ASN A 413 12.48 -0.81 -8.16
CA ASN A 413 11.71 -0.87 -6.93
C ASN A 413 10.59 0.19 -6.89
N HIS A 414 9.44 -0.10 -7.51
CA HIS A 414 8.27 0.77 -7.48
C HIS A 414 7.77 1.08 -6.05
N LEU A 415 8.00 0.19 -5.08
CA LEU A 415 7.70 0.45 -3.65
C LEU A 415 8.54 1.59 -3.08
N ALA A 416 9.81 1.72 -3.48
CA ALA A 416 10.63 2.86 -3.10
C ALA A 416 10.10 4.16 -3.74
N THR A 417 9.53 4.06 -4.95
CA THR A 417 8.85 5.16 -5.62
C THR A 417 7.58 5.59 -4.88
N TYR A 418 6.71 4.66 -4.49
CA TYR A 418 5.48 4.95 -3.73
C TYR A 418 5.75 5.42 -2.30
N ALA A 419 6.70 4.80 -1.60
CA ALA A 419 7.18 5.30 -0.31
C ALA A 419 7.79 6.69 -0.45
N GLY A 420 8.50 6.94 -1.57
CA GLY A 420 8.94 8.26 -1.98
C GLY A 420 7.77 9.24 -2.11
N TYR A 421 6.67 8.85 -2.75
CA TYR A 421 5.48 9.68 -2.84
C TYR A 421 4.85 9.95 -1.47
N LEU A 422 4.72 8.94 -0.61
CA LEU A 422 4.13 9.07 0.72
C LEU A 422 4.98 9.92 1.65
N THR A 423 6.30 9.75 1.65
CA THR A 423 7.22 10.61 2.43
C THR A 423 7.25 12.04 1.91
N ARG A 424 7.19 12.25 0.60
CA ARG A 424 7.20 13.58 -0.02
C ARG A 424 5.89 14.34 0.19
N TRP A 425 4.77 13.63 0.12
CA TRP A 425 3.42 14.18 0.28
C TRP A 425 2.81 13.80 1.64
N PHE A 426 3.65 13.51 2.65
CA PHE A 426 3.18 13.07 3.97
C PHE A 426 2.28 14.11 4.64
N TRP A 427 2.52 15.39 4.35
CA TRP A 427 1.69 16.48 4.84
C TRP A 427 0.23 16.34 4.40
N MET A 428 -0.06 15.69 3.27
CA MET A 428 -1.44 15.41 2.82
C MET A 428 -2.12 14.35 3.70
N ILE A 429 -1.36 13.39 4.22
CA ILE A 429 -1.84 12.38 5.18
C ILE A 429 -2.20 13.06 6.49
N VAL A 430 -1.31 13.93 6.99
CA VAL A 430 -1.54 14.70 8.22
C VAL A 430 -2.72 15.66 8.06
N ALA A 431 -2.77 16.42 6.96
CA ALA A 431 -3.87 17.34 6.68
C ALA A 431 -5.21 16.60 6.56
N GLY A 432 -5.21 15.43 5.90
CA GLY A 432 -6.38 14.57 5.83
C GLY A 432 -6.83 14.09 7.20
N ALA A 433 -5.91 13.61 8.04
CA ALA A 433 -6.21 13.15 9.39
C ALA A 433 -6.80 14.28 10.27
N VAL A 434 -6.22 15.47 10.23
CA VAL A 434 -6.72 16.63 10.98
C VAL A 434 -8.10 17.06 10.49
N ALA A 435 -8.31 17.15 9.17
CA ALA A 435 -9.61 17.49 8.60
C ALA A 435 -10.68 16.47 8.98
N GLY A 436 -10.36 15.18 8.89
CA GLY A 436 -11.26 14.10 9.28
C GLY A 436 -11.59 14.11 10.77
N ALA A 437 -10.61 14.38 11.63
CA ALA A 437 -10.81 14.50 13.08
C ALA A 437 -11.72 15.69 13.43
N LEU A 438 -11.54 16.84 12.76
CA LEU A 438 -12.41 18.01 12.92
C LEU A 438 -13.85 17.74 12.47
N ILE A 439 -14.03 17.01 11.36
CA ILE A 439 -15.36 16.57 10.91
C ILE A 439 -15.99 15.63 11.93
N GLY A 440 -15.24 14.65 12.45
CA GLY A 440 -15.71 13.72 13.48
C GLY A 440 -16.11 14.43 14.78
N TRP A 441 -15.33 15.42 15.20
CA TRP A 441 -15.65 16.28 16.34
C TRP A 441 -16.92 17.10 16.07
N GLY A 442 -17.00 17.81 14.95
CA GLY A 442 -18.14 18.66 14.60
C GLY A 442 -19.44 17.87 14.44
N ALA A 443 -19.40 16.72 13.79
CA ALA A 443 -20.55 15.82 13.67
C ALA A 443 -21.02 15.31 15.04
N SER A 444 -20.08 15.00 15.95
CA SER A 444 -20.44 14.56 17.31
C SER A 444 -20.99 15.70 18.17
N ALA A 445 -20.47 16.91 18.01
CA ALA A 445 -20.93 18.07 18.75
C ALA A 445 -22.36 18.51 18.35
N LEU A 446 -22.79 18.18 17.13
CA LEU A 446 -24.13 18.48 16.60
C LEU A 446 -25.17 17.38 16.87
N MET A 447 -24.74 16.18 17.27
CA MET A 447 -25.66 15.08 17.60
C MET A 447 -26.27 15.27 18.99
N THR A 448 -27.53 14.86 19.16
CA THR A 448 -28.19 14.83 20.46
C THR A 448 -27.49 13.83 21.38
N LYS A 449 -27.22 14.28 22.62
CA LYS A 449 -26.67 13.40 23.66
C LYS A 449 -27.75 12.44 24.12
N GLN A 450 -27.36 11.20 24.38
CA GLN A 450 -28.23 10.14 24.90
C GLN A 450 -27.58 9.56 26.14
N TYR A 451 -28.34 9.40 27.22
CA TYR A 451 -27.91 8.84 28.50
C TYR A 451 -28.66 7.54 28.72
N THR A 452 -27.96 6.51 29.17
CA THR A 452 -28.55 5.21 29.49
C THR A 452 -28.45 4.97 30.98
N ALA A 453 -29.56 4.68 31.64
CA ALA A 453 -29.63 4.36 33.05
C ALA A 453 -30.23 2.96 33.24
N THR A 454 -29.68 2.19 34.18
CA THR A 454 -30.02 0.77 34.37
C THR A 454 -30.58 0.55 35.78
N SER A 455 -31.77 -0.05 35.87
CA SER A 455 -32.31 -0.60 37.13
C SER A 455 -32.20 -2.13 37.12
N GLN A 456 -31.91 -2.74 38.26
CA GLN A 456 -31.69 -4.19 38.38
C GLN A 456 -32.73 -4.84 39.30
N LEU A 457 -33.32 -5.93 38.82
CA LEU A 457 -34.33 -6.72 39.51
C LEU A 457 -33.82 -8.15 39.70
N TYR A 458 -34.04 -8.72 40.88
CA TYR A 458 -33.78 -10.12 41.19
C TYR A 458 -35.03 -10.98 40.96
N VAL A 459 -34.88 -12.10 40.27
CA VAL A 459 -35.96 -13.05 39.94
C VAL A 459 -35.86 -14.27 40.86
N GLY A 460 -36.75 -14.36 41.86
CA GLY A 460 -36.70 -15.43 42.86
C GLY A 460 -38.08 -15.99 43.20
N THR A 461 -38.14 -17.24 43.64
CA THR A 461 -39.39 -17.82 44.19
C THR A 461 -39.60 -17.37 45.64
N SER A 462 -40.81 -16.96 45.99
CA SER A 462 -41.12 -16.32 47.28
C SER A 462 -41.17 -17.25 48.50
N ASN A 463 -41.01 -18.57 48.36
CA ASN A 463 -40.93 -19.52 49.49
C ASN A 463 -40.30 -20.85 49.08
N SER A 464 -39.16 -21.24 49.66
CA SER A 464 -38.64 -22.61 49.57
C SER A 464 -38.12 -23.08 50.94
N MET A 465 -38.85 -23.99 51.59
CA MET A 465 -38.48 -24.55 52.91
C MET A 465 -37.69 -25.86 52.81
N SER A 466 -37.31 -26.31 51.59
CA SER A 466 -36.46 -27.49 51.36
C SER A 466 -35.38 -27.23 50.29
N SER A 467 -34.23 -27.92 50.39
CA SER A 467 -33.12 -27.79 49.44
C SER A 467 -33.45 -28.28 48.02
N ALA A 468 -34.39 -29.23 47.89
CA ALA A 468 -34.87 -29.70 46.59
C ALA A 468 -35.80 -28.69 45.90
N ASP A 469 -36.57 -27.93 46.67
CA ASP A 469 -37.47 -26.90 46.16
C ASP A 469 -36.69 -25.62 45.78
N ALA A 470 -35.59 -25.32 46.49
CA ALA A 470 -34.69 -24.22 46.11
C ALA A 470 -34.01 -24.46 44.75
N TYR A 471 -33.60 -25.70 44.45
CA TYR A 471 -33.03 -26.05 43.14
C TYR A 471 -34.06 -25.93 42.00
N ARG A 472 -35.29 -26.41 42.22
CA ARG A 472 -36.39 -26.25 41.25
C ARG A 472 -36.79 -24.77 41.08
N GLY A 473 -36.77 -24.00 42.16
CA GLY A 473 -37.04 -22.56 42.13
C GLY A 473 -36.02 -21.79 41.32
N SER A 474 -34.72 -22.11 41.47
CA SER A 474 -33.66 -21.52 40.65
C SER A 474 -33.81 -21.83 39.16
N LEU A 475 -34.15 -23.08 38.81
CA LEU A 475 -34.34 -23.49 37.42
C LEU A 475 -35.60 -22.83 36.80
N LEU A 476 -36.65 -22.67 37.58
CA LEU A 476 -37.87 -21.98 37.17
C LEU A 476 -37.62 -20.47 36.98
N SER A 477 -36.91 -19.81 37.92
CA SER A 477 -36.45 -18.43 37.77
C SER A 477 -35.67 -18.23 36.48
N GLN A 478 -34.71 -19.11 36.18
CA GLN A 478 -33.94 -19.06 34.93
C GLN A 478 -34.81 -19.24 33.67
N ALA A 479 -35.81 -20.12 33.73
CA ALA A 479 -36.73 -20.35 32.61
C ALA A 479 -37.71 -19.18 32.36
N GLN A 480 -38.10 -18.44 33.42
CA GLN A 480 -39.09 -17.35 33.34
C GLN A 480 -38.47 -15.97 33.09
N ILE A 481 -37.17 -15.81 33.31
CA ILE A 481 -36.44 -14.57 33.00
C ILE A 481 -36.70 -14.07 31.57
N GLY A 482 -36.72 -14.97 30.58
CA GLY A 482 -37.00 -14.58 29.20
C GLY A 482 -38.39 -13.97 29.01
N THR A 483 -39.40 -14.50 29.73
CA THR A 483 -40.76 -13.96 29.74
C THR A 483 -40.80 -12.59 30.41
N TYR A 484 -40.04 -12.37 31.49
CA TYR A 484 -39.96 -11.06 32.13
C TYR A 484 -39.22 -10.03 31.29
N VAL A 485 -38.20 -10.42 30.52
CA VAL A 485 -37.57 -9.54 29.52
C VAL A 485 -38.60 -9.09 28.47
N GLU A 486 -39.43 -10.00 27.97
CA GLU A 486 -40.45 -9.68 26.96
C GLU A 486 -41.52 -8.72 27.51
N ILE A 487 -41.97 -8.94 28.75
CA ILE A 487 -42.91 -8.04 29.45
C ILE A 487 -42.25 -6.67 29.72
N ALA A 488 -40.97 -6.66 30.10
CA ALA A 488 -40.21 -5.44 30.36
C ALA A 488 -40.02 -4.56 29.10
N THR A 489 -40.07 -5.15 27.91
CA THR A 489 -40.04 -4.42 26.63
C THR A 489 -41.42 -4.18 26.03
N SER A 490 -42.49 -4.49 26.78
CA SER A 490 -43.86 -4.41 26.27
C SER A 490 -44.40 -2.98 26.25
N ARG A 491 -45.28 -2.71 25.29
CA ARG A 491 -46.03 -1.45 25.21
C ARG A 491 -46.85 -1.17 26.48
N ALA A 492 -47.35 -2.22 27.14
CA ALA A 492 -48.13 -2.09 28.36
C ALA A 492 -47.30 -1.53 29.53
N LEU A 493 -46.02 -1.89 29.62
CA LEU A 493 -45.13 -1.30 30.62
C LEU A 493 -44.83 0.17 30.27
N ALA A 494 -44.57 0.46 28.99
CA ALA A 494 -44.32 1.82 28.53
C ALA A 494 -45.49 2.78 28.85
N GLU A 495 -46.74 2.32 28.67
CA GLU A 495 -47.94 3.08 29.03
C GLU A 495 -47.99 3.39 30.54
N ARG A 496 -47.71 2.41 31.40
CA ARG A 496 -47.66 2.64 32.86
C ARG A 496 -46.56 3.62 33.27
N VAL A 497 -45.40 3.57 32.62
CA VAL A 497 -44.29 4.52 32.90
C VAL A 497 -44.66 5.93 32.47
N VAL A 498 -45.36 6.10 31.33
CA VAL A 498 -45.89 7.39 30.87
C VAL A 498 -46.89 7.95 31.88
N ASP A 499 -47.84 7.11 32.34
CA ASP A 499 -48.88 7.52 33.28
C ASP A 499 -48.31 7.87 34.67
N ASP A 500 -47.32 7.11 35.15
CA ASP A 500 -46.68 7.32 36.46
C ASP A 500 -45.86 8.61 36.51
N LEU A 501 -45.07 8.88 35.45
CA LEU A 501 -44.18 10.04 35.39
C LEU A 501 -44.79 11.27 34.72
N GLY A 502 -45.97 11.16 34.10
CA GLY A 502 -46.63 12.25 33.38
C GLY A 502 -45.82 12.75 32.18
N LEU A 503 -45.27 11.82 31.38
CA LEU A 503 -44.39 12.12 30.25
C LEU A 503 -45.16 12.71 29.05
N ASP A 504 -44.53 13.65 28.35
CA ASP A 504 -45.09 14.27 27.13
C ASP A 504 -44.80 13.42 25.87
N GLU A 505 -43.90 12.43 25.97
CA GLU A 505 -43.55 11.50 24.91
C GLU A 505 -44.67 10.50 24.61
N SER A 506 -44.74 10.05 23.36
CA SER A 506 -45.71 9.01 22.97
C SER A 506 -45.33 7.64 23.55
N ILE A 507 -46.32 6.80 23.82
CA ILE A 507 -46.12 5.43 24.32
C ILE A 507 -45.17 4.61 23.41
N SER A 508 -45.22 4.84 22.10
CA SER A 508 -44.29 4.21 21.15
C SER A 508 -42.85 4.67 21.33
N GLU A 509 -42.62 5.98 21.55
CA GLU A 509 -41.28 6.51 21.78
C GLU A 509 -40.70 5.98 23.10
N VAL A 510 -41.49 5.97 24.17
CA VAL A 510 -41.07 5.42 25.47
C VAL A 510 -40.78 3.91 25.38
N SER A 511 -41.60 3.16 24.63
CA SER A 511 -41.34 1.73 24.40
C SER A 511 -40.05 1.46 23.64
N GLU A 512 -39.58 2.37 22.78
CA GLU A 512 -38.30 2.25 22.09
C GLU A 512 -37.12 2.67 22.98
N MET A 513 -37.36 3.52 23.98
CA MET A 513 -36.35 3.94 24.97
C MET A 513 -36.06 2.87 26.01
N ILE A 514 -37.04 2.01 26.33
CA ILE A 514 -36.91 0.94 27.33
C ILE A 514 -36.42 -0.34 26.66
N THR A 515 -35.31 -0.87 27.15
CA THR A 515 -34.79 -2.18 26.78
C THR A 515 -34.56 -3.02 28.03
N ALA A 516 -34.65 -4.33 27.91
CA ALA A 516 -34.40 -5.23 29.03
C ALA A 516 -33.52 -6.39 28.60
N GLY A 517 -32.67 -6.83 29.51
CA GLY A 517 -31.73 -7.90 29.27
C GLY A 517 -31.52 -8.72 30.53
N ALA A 518 -31.22 -9.99 30.34
CA ALA A 518 -30.79 -10.86 31.41
C ALA A 518 -29.63 -11.71 30.94
N ASN A 519 -28.67 -11.92 31.83
CA ASN A 519 -27.59 -12.85 31.55
C ASN A 519 -28.11 -14.28 31.74
N ARG A 520 -27.79 -15.20 30.81
CA ARG A 520 -28.41 -16.53 30.73
C ARG A 520 -28.14 -17.40 31.95
N ASP A 521 -27.09 -17.07 32.71
CA ASP A 521 -26.68 -17.79 33.91
C ASP A 521 -27.03 -17.05 35.22
N THR A 522 -27.66 -15.88 35.14
CA THR A 522 -28.04 -15.10 36.34
C THR A 522 -29.55 -15.06 36.51
N VAL A 523 -29.98 -14.83 37.74
CA VAL A 523 -31.37 -14.52 38.09
C VAL A 523 -31.60 -13.01 38.21
N VAL A 524 -30.81 -12.22 37.46
CA VAL A 524 -30.85 -10.76 37.49
C VAL A 524 -31.34 -10.25 36.15
N LEU A 525 -32.41 -9.45 36.19
CA LEU A 525 -33.00 -8.74 35.08
C LEU A 525 -32.56 -7.27 35.14
N GLY A 526 -31.92 -6.79 34.08
CA GLY A 526 -31.61 -5.37 33.90
C GLY A 526 -32.68 -4.71 33.02
N VAL A 527 -33.14 -3.53 33.44
CA VAL A 527 -34.00 -2.64 32.64
C VAL A 527 -33.19 -1.38 32.34
N ASP A 528 -32.84 -1.20 31.07
CA ASP A 528 -32.04 -0.10 30.56
C ASP A 528 -32.96 0.90 29.85
N VAL A 529 -32.89 2.17 30.24
CA VAL A 529 -33.61 3.25 29.55
C VAL A 529 -32.65 4.25 28.96
N THR A 530 -32.78 4.52 27.66
CA THR A 530 -31.97 5.50 26.93
C THR A 530 -32.80 6.74 26.60
N ALA A 531 -32.44 7.90 27.16
CA ALA A 531 -33.13 9.17 26.92
C ALA A 531 -32.16 10.36 26.72
N PRO A 532 -32.62 11.49 26.13
CA PRO A 532 -31.77 12.66 25.90
C PRO A 532 -31.34 13.38 27.19
N ASP A 533 -32.10 13.21 28.27
CA ASP A 533 -31.83 13.76 29.59
C ASP A 533 -31.44 12.66 30.60
N ALA A 534 -30.42 12.93 31.41
CA ALA A 534 -29.85 11.96 32.33
C ALA A 534 -30.73 11.69 33.55
N VAL A 535 -31.49 12.70 34.00
CA VAL A 535 -32.42 12.56 35.13
C VAL A 535 -33.66 11.80 34.67
N GLN A 536 -34.19 12.17 33.50
CA GLN A 536 -35.30 11.45 32.87
C GLN A 536 -34.99 9.97 32.65
N ALA A 537 -33.81 9.63 32.12
CA ALA A 537 -33.41 8.22 31.93
C ALA A 537 -33.42 7.43 33.24
N ARG A 538 -32.90 8.02 34.33
CA ARG A 538 -32.90 7.40 35.67
C ARG A 538 -34.33 7.17 36.17
N ASP A 539 -35.16 8.21 36.10
CA ASP A 539 -36.51 8.17 36.67
C ASP A 539 -37.39 7.18 35.90
N MET A 540 -37.26 7.15 34.57
CA MET A 540 -37.92 6.14 33.72
C MET A 540 -37.44 4.72 34.01
N ALA A 541 -36.14 4.49 34.24
CA ALA A 541 -35.63 3.16 34.57
C ALA A 541 -36.14 2.66 35.93
N ASN A 542 -36.23 3.54 36.93
CA ASN A 542 -36.75 3.21 38.26
C ASN A 542 -38.27 3.00 38.26
N SER A 543 -39.01 3.84 37.53
CA SER A 543 -40.46 3.67 37.33
C SER A 543 -40.74 2.37 36.57
N ALA A 544 -40.01 2.10 35.48
CA ALA A 544 -40.16 0.85 34.72
C ALA A 544 -39.91 -0.39 35.58
N ALA A 545 -38.90 -0.38 36.45
CA ALA A 545 -38.63 -1.49 37.37
C ALA A 545 -39.75 -1.70 38.41
N THR A 546 -40.30 -0.60 38.93
CA THR A 546 -41.42 -0.61 39.89
C THR A 546 -42.70 -1.13 39.24
N GLN A 547 -43.07 -0.55 38.09
CA GLN A 547 -44.27 -0.91 37.32
C GLN A 547 -44.20 -2.33 36.77
N LEU A 548 -43.01 -2.81 36.40
CA LEU A 548 -42.81 -4.20 36.00
C LEU A 548 -43.02 -5.16 37.17
N THR A 549 -42.54 -4.81 38.37
CA THR A 549 -42.73 -5.61 39.58
C THR A 549 -44.22 -5.72 39.93
N GLU A 550 -44.96 -4.61 39.85
CA GLU A 550 -46.41 -4.59 40.07
C GLU A 550 -47.17 -5.39 39.01
N MET A 551 -46.83 -5.22 37.74
CA MET A 551 -47.46 -5.97 36.64
C MET A 551 -47.27 -7.48 36.77
N VAL A 552 -46.06 -7.92 37.16
CA VAL A 552 -45.79 -9.34 37.42
C VAL A 552 -46.53 -9.84 38.66
N HIS A 553 -46.67 -9.01 39.70
CA HIS A 553 -47.45 -9.36 40.89
C HIS A 553 -48.94 -9.57 40.54
N GLU A 554 -49.54 -8.65 39.79
CA GLU A 554 -50.93 -8.76 39.31
C GLU A 554 -51.14 -9.99 38.43
N LEU A 555 -50.20 -10.28 37.51
CA LEU A 555 -50.26 -11.46 36.65
C LEU A 555 -50.20 -12.77 37.46
N ASN A 556 -49.37 -12.83 38.49
CA ASN A 556 -49.26 -13.98 39.38
C ASN A 556 -50.53 -14.16 40.23
N ASP A 557 -51.15 -13.05 40.66
CA ASP A 557 -52.41 -13.08 41.42
C ASP A 557 -53.59 -13.55 40.55
N ILE A 558 -53.68 -13.09 39.29
CA ILE A 558 -54.72 -13.51 38.33
C ILE A 558 -54.59 -15.00 38.00
N THR A 559 -53.36 -15.50 37.86
CA THR A 559 -53.10 -16.90 37.47
C THR A 559 -53.15 -17.87 38.65
N GLY A 560 -53.24 -17.39 39.89
CA GLY A 560 -53.33 -18.22 41.10
C GLY A 560 -52.10 -19.10 41.34
N ALA A 561 -50.94 -18.69 40.81
CA ALA A 561 -49.74 -19.50 40.75
C ALA A 561 -49.04 -19.57 42.13
N GLN A 562 -49.40 -20.57 42.94
CA GLN A 562 -48.67 -20.85 44.19
C GLN A 562 -47.23 -21.29 43.88
N GLY A 563 -46.24 -20.55 44.39
CA GLY A 563 -44.81 -20.79 44.13
C GLY A 563 -44.24 -20.05 42.91
N ALA A 564 -44.98 -19.09 42.35
CA ALA A 564 -44.50 -18.24 41.25
C ALA A 564 -43.25 -17.43 41.62
N THR A 565 -42.45 -17.12 40.61
CA THR A 565 -41.32 -16.21 40.74
C THR A 565 -41.83 -14.78 40.93
N ALA A 566 -41.19 -14.06 41.84
CA ALA A 566 -41.39 -12.66 42.10
C ALA A 566 -40.16 -11.86 41.65
N LEU A 567 -40.40 -10.62 41.27
CA LEU A 567 -39.36 -9.63 41.05
C LEU A 567 -39.12 -8.88 42.37
N ALA A 568 -37.86 -8.68 42.73
CA ALA A 568 -37.47 -7.82 43.84
C ALA A 568 -36.44 -6.80 43.36
N PRO A 569 -36.55 -5.51 43.73
CA PRO A 569 -35.52 -4.53 43.44
C PRO A 569 -34.18 -4.94 44.05
N LEU A 570 -33.15 -4.98 43.21
CA LEU A 570 -31.78 -5.26 43.62
C LEU A 570 -30.98 -3.96 43.73
N ASN A 571 -30.94 -3.18 42.64
CA ASN A 571 -30.28 -1.87 42.59
C ASN A 571 -31.14 -0.90 41.78
N ASP A 572 -31.37 0.29 42.34
CA ASP A 572 -32.00 1.39 41.61
C ASP A 572 -31.02 2.00 40.61
N ALA A 573 -31.56 2.59 39.54
CA ALA A 573 -30.80 3.35 38.57
C ALA A 573 -30.20 4.61 39.21
N THR A 574 -28.93 4.84 38.91
CA THR A 574 -28.20 6.07 39.25
C THR A 574 -28.17 7.01 38.06
N THR A 575 -28.14 8.34 38.30
CA THR A 575 -28.02 9.34 37.23
C THR A 575 -26.67 9.17 36.50
N PRO A 576 -26.66 8.91 35.18
CA PRO A 576 -25.42 8.79 34.42
C PRO A 576 -24.69 10.14 34.34
N GLU A 577 -23.39 10.17 34.68
CA GLU A 577 -22.58 11.39 34.60
C GLU A 577 -22.13 11.71 33.17
N ASP A 578 -21.88 10.67 32.36
CA ASP A 578 -21.42 10.78 30.98
C ASP A 578 -22.48 10.29 29.97
N PRO A 579 -22.58 10.93 28.78
CA PRO A 579 -23.48 10.48 27.74
C PRO A 579 -23.00 9.15 27.13
N SER A 580 -23.94 8.22 26.97
CA SER A 580 -23.73 6.93 26.29
C SER A 580 -23.52 7.09 24.76
N SER A 581 -24.06 8.16 24.16
CA SER A 581 -23.84 8.54 22.76
C SER A 581 -23.98 10.06 22.59
N PRO A 582 -23.25 10.71 21.66
CA PRO A 582 -22.19 10.15 20.82
C PRO A 582 -20.86 10.00 21.58
N LEU A 583 -20.12 8.93 21.30
CA LEU A 583 -18.77 8.70 21.83
C LEU A 583 -17.77 9.63 21.11
N MET A 584 -17.63 10.86 21.61
CA MET A 584 -16.91 11.94 20.92
C MET A 584 -15.48 11.56 20.54
N MET A 585 -14.71 10.97 21.47
CA MET A 585 -13.33 10.55 21.19
C MET A 585 -13.26 9.50 20.07
N GLN A 586 -14.20 8.56 20.06
CA GLN A 586 -14.27 7.51 19.06
C GLN A 586 -14.61 8.06 17.68
N ASN A 587 -15.55 8.99 17.58
CA ASN A 587 -15.90 9.63 16.32
C ASN A 587 -14.77 10.51 15.78
N ILE A 588 -14.02 11.19 16.65
CA ILE A 588 -12.79 11.92 16.27
C ILE A 588 -11.74 10.96 15.71
N LEU A 589 -11.52 9.82 16.37
CA LEU A 589 -10.57 8.80 15.91
C LEU A 589 -10.99 8.18 14.58
N ILE A 590 -12.28 7.87 14.40
CA ILE A 590 -12.83 7.35 13.13
C ILE A 590 -12.67 8.39 12.02
N GLY A 591 -13.06 9.64 12.28
CA GLY A 591 -12.88 10.74 11.35
C GLY A 591 -11.43 10.93 10.97
N GLY A 592 -10.52 10.95 11.95
CA GLY A 592 -9.08 11.07 11.73
C GLY A 592 -8.50 9.91 10.93
N ALA A 593 -8.90 8.68 11.21
CA ALA A 593 -8.46 7.50 10.46
C ALA A 593 -8.97 7.54 9.00
N ALA A 594 -10.25 7.87 8.79
CA ALA A 594 -10.83 8.03 7.46
C ALA A 594 -10.15 9.16 6.66
N GLY A 595 -9.88 10.28 7.33
CA GLY A 595 -9.15 11.42 6.76
C GLY A 595 -7.70 11.07 6.39
N ALA A 596 -6.99 10.33 7.25
CA ALA A 596 -5.64 9.86 6.96
C ALA A 596 -5.62 8.92 5.74
N LEU A 597 -6.61 8.02 5.63
CA LEU A 597 -6.76 7.13 4.48
C LEU A 597 -6.97 7.92 3.17
N LEU A 598 -7.85 8.93 3.19
CA LEU A 598 -8.04 9.83 2.05
C LEU A 598 -6.76 10.62 1.71
N GLY A 599 -6.01 11.05 2.73
CA GLY A 599 -4.73 11.71 2.56
C GLY A 599 -3.66 10.80 1.92
N VAL A 600 -3.63 9.52 2.27
CA VAL A 600 -2.78 8.50 1.61
C VAL A 600 -3.15 8.37 0.14
N ILE A 601 -4.45 8.25 -0.17
CA ILE A 601 -4.94 8.17 -1.55
C ILE A 601 -4.53 9.42 -2.33
N ALA A 602 -4.74 10.61 -1.79
CA ALA A 602 -4.38 11.87 -2.42
C ALA A 602 -2.86 11.99 -2.64
N ALA A 603 -2.03 11.58 -1.67
CA ALA A 603 -0.57 11.55 -1.78
C ALA A 603 -0.11 10.60 -2.90
N LEU A 604 -0.74 9.43 -3.03
CA LEU A 604 -0.44 8.47 -4.09
C LEU A 604 -0.87 8.99 -5.47
N VAL A 605 -2.07 9.57 -5.60
CA VAL A 605 -2.54 10.18 -6.85
C VAL A 605 -1.61 11.32 -7.27
N ARG A 606 -1.23 12.19 -6.32
CA ARG A 606 -0.27 13.28 -6.55
C ARG A 606 1.09 12.75 -6.99
N GLY A 607 1.55 11.67 -6.37
CA GLY A 607 2.80 10.99 -6.70
C GLY A 607 2.82 10.40 -8.11
N VAL A 608 1.75 9.71 -8.50
CA VAL A 608 1.64 9.05 -9.82
C VAL A 608 1.39 10.06 -10.95
N THR A 609 0.81 11.22 -10.64
CA THR A 609 0.62 12.31 -11.62
C THR A 609 1.86 13.19 -11.80
N ASP A 610 2.85 13.12 -10.89
CA ASP A 610 4.12 13.83 -11.01
C ASP A 610 5.05 13.12 -12.02
N ARG A 611 5.01 13.58 -13.27
CA ARG A 611 5.81 13.05 -14.39
C ARG A 611 7.23 13.62 -14.49
N ARG A 612 7.69 14.41 -13.50
CA ARG A 612 9.00 15.07 -13.57
C ARG A 612 10.14 14.09 -13.31
N ILE A 613 11.17 14.18 -14.14
CA ILE A 613 12.31 13.28 -14.17
C ILE A 613 13.29 13.62 -13.05
N ARG A 614 13.76 12.60 -12.33
CA ARG A 614 14.63 12.80 -11.16
C ARG A 614 15.85 11.90 -11.10
N SER A 615 16.01 10.99 -12.05
CA SER A 615 17.06 9.99 -12.04
C SER A 615 17.65 9.78 -13.43
N ARG A 616 18.95 9.44 -13.50
CA ARG A 616 19.63 9.16 -14.78
C ARG A 616 19.02 7.92 -15.45
N GLU A 617 18.67 6.93 -14.64
CA GLU A 617 18.08 5.67 -15.07
C GLU A 617 16.70 5.87 -15.74
N GLU A 618 15.92 6.86 -15.29
CA GLU A 618 14.65 7.24 -15.90
C GLU A 618 14.86 7.88 -17.27
N ILE A 619 15.88 8.73 -17.42
CA ILE A 619 16.26 9.35 -18.70
C ILE A 619 16.66 8.28 -19.71
N GLU A 620 17.57 7.37 -19.32
CA GLU A 620 18.03 6.25 -20.15
C GLU A 620 16.87 5.34 -20.58
N THR A 621 15.90 5.12 -19.71
CA THR A 621 14.72 4.30 -20.05
C THR A 621 13.82 4.97 -21.08
N ILE A 622 13.65 6.30 -20.98
CA ILE A 622 12.76 7.07 -21.88
C ILE A 622 13.42 7.26 -23.24
N THR A 623 14.69 7.66 -23.26
CA THR A 623 15.38 8.06 -24.49
C THR A 623 16.18 6.91 -25.10
N GLY A 624 16.63 5.93 -24.31
CA GLY A 624 17.61 4.94 -24.73
C GLY A 624 19.03 5.51 -24.93
N LEU A 625 19.29 6.72 -24.41
CA LEU A 625 20.57 7.42 -24.53
C LEU A 625 21.34 7.37 -23.21
N PRO A 626 22.68 7.23 -23.22
CA PRO A 626 23.48 7.19 -22.00
C PRO A 626 23.47 8.53 -21.24
N GLY A 627 23.59 8.47 -19.91
CA GLY A 627 23.83 9.64 -19.07
C GLY A 627 25.32 10.02 -19.02
N VAL A 628 25.73 11.03 -19.78
CA VAL A 628 27.14 11.46 -19.95
C VAL A 628 27.66 12.27 -18.76
N GLY A 629 26.78 12.93 -18.02
CA GLY A 629 27.18 13.75 -16.88
C GLY A 629 26.02 14.19 -15.99
N MET A 630 26.35 14.70 -14.81
CA MET A 630 25.39 15.34 -13.90
C MET A 630 26.05 16.57 -13.30
N ILE A 631 25.44 17.73 -13.54
CA ILE A 631 25.87 19.02 -13.04
C ILE A 631 24.98 19.39 -11.86
N SER A 632 25.60 19.53 -10.68
CA SER A 632 24.91 19.87 -9.45
C SER A 632 24.64 21.37 -9.36
N THR A 633 23.59 21.75 -8.64
CA THR A 633 23.38 23.14 -8.27
C THR A 633 24.44 23.57 -7.25
N THR A 634 25.33 24.48 -7.64
CA THR A 634 26.31 25.15 -6.77
C THR A 634 26.10 26.66 -6.80
N ASN A 635 26.51 27.35 -5.73
CA ASN A 635 26.39 28.81 -5.64
C ASN A 635 27.18 29.51 -6.77
N ASP A 636 28.36 28.97 -7.12
CA ASP A 636 29.18 29.53 -8.20
C ASP A 636 28.46 29.50 -9.56
N LEU A 637 27.75 28.41 -9.86
CA LEU A 637 26.96 28.27 -11.09
C LEU A 637 25.66 29.08 -11.06
N SER A 638 25.03 29.26 -9.89
CA SER A 638 23.83 30.09 -9.77
C SER A 638 24.12 31.57 -9.92
N ASP A 639 25.29 32.02 -9.45
CA ASP A 639 25.62 33.43 -9.35
C ASP A 639 26.41 33.93 -10.56
N ARG A 640 27.34 33.12 -11.08
CA ARG A 640 28.25 33.52 -12.18
C ARG A 640 28.03 32.80 -13.50
N HIS A 641 27.29 31.69 -13.53
CA HIS A 641 27.04 30.83 -14.71
C HIS A 641 28.29 30.22 -15.38
N VAL A 642 29.48 30.76 -15.12
CA VAL A 642 30.78 30.33 -15.65
C VAL A 642 31.72 29.97 -14.50
N LEU A 643 32.44 28.87 -14.67
CA LEU A 643 33.42 28.37 -13.72
C LEU A 643 34.83 28.85 -14.09
N ASP A 644 35.63 29.08 -13.05
CA ASP A 644 37.07 29.25 -13.18
C ASP A 644 37.75 27.88 -13.06
N PHE A 645 38.29 27.38 -14.17
CA PHE A 645 39.00 26.11 -14.22
C PHE A 645 40.46 26.23 -13.76
N THR A 646 41.00 27.46 -13.71
CA THR A 646 42.37 27.77 -13.29
C THR A 646 42.53 27.97 -11.78
N GLY A 647 41.40 28.17 -11.08
CA GLY A 647 41.32 28.40 -9.63
C GLY A 647 41.24 27.12 -8.77
N ALA A 648 40.89 27.30 -7.49
CA ALA A 648 40.76 26.20 -6.53
C ALA A 648 39.70 25.16 -6.96
N PRO A 649 39.87 23.86 -6.64
CA PRO A 649 38.97 22.81 -7.09
C PRO A 649 37.54 23.00 -6.54
N VAL A 650 36.62 23.38 -7.42
CA VAL A 650 35.18 23.46 -7.15
C VAL A 650 34.52 22.18 -7.63
N ALA A 651 33.58 21.63 -6.85
CA ALA A 651 32.88 20.39 -7.18
C ALA A 651 32.22 20.41 -8.58
N ALA A 652 31.74 21.58 -9.03
CA ALA A 652 31.17 21.74 -10.37
C ALA A 652 32.23 21.65 -11.49
N ALA A 653 33.45 22.15 -11.26
CA ALA A 653 34.53 22.08 -12.25
C ALA A 653 34.94 20.62 -12.51
N GLU A 654 35.02 19.80 -11.47
CA GLU A 654 35.27 18.35 -11.60
C GLU A 654 34.17 17.63 -12.38
N GLN A 655 32.89 18.04 -12.23
CA GLN A 655 31.79 17.48 -13.02
C GLN A 655 31.89 17.82 -14.52
N PHE A 656 32.44 18.99 -14.87
CA PHE A 656 32.72 19.35 -16.26
C PHE A 656 33.98 18.66 -16.81
N ARG A 657 35.01 18.43 -15.98
CA ARG A 657 36.17 17.59 -16.34
C ARG A 657 35.76 16.12 -16.58
N GLU A 658 34.85 15.60 -15.78
CA GLU A 658 34.23 14.28 -16.00
C GLU A 658 33.43 14.26 -17.31
N LEU A 659 32.59 15.27 -17.55
CA LEU A 659 31.81 15.38 -18.80
C LEU A 659 32.71 15.39 -20.04
N ARG A 660 33.79 16.18 -20.01
CA ARG A 660 34.84 16.22 -21.05
C ARG A 660 35.47 14.85 -21.29
N THR A 661 35.85 14.16 -20.22
CA THR A 661 36.46 12.83 -20.30
C THR A 661 35.49 11.83 -20.93
N ASN A 662 34.23 11.83 -20.49
CA ASN A 662 33.21 10.94 -21.02
C ASN A 662 32.93 11.20 -22.51
N LEU A 663 32.95 12.47 -22.95
CA LEU A 663 32.80 12.82 -24.36
C LEU A 663 33.86 12.18 -25.26
N ARG A 664 35.11 12.14 -24.83
CA ARG A 664 36.20 11.46 -25.58
C ARG A 664 35.99 9.95 -25.76
N PHE A 665 35.15 9.31 -24.93
CA PHE A 665 34.91 7.87 -24.96
C PHE A 665 33.55 7.48 -25.56
N LEU A 666 32.70 8.43 -25.97
CA LEU A 666 31.35 8.13 -26.45
C LEU A 666 31.28 7.61 -27.89
N ASP A 667 32.18 8.07 -28.77
CA ASP A 667 32.30 7.56 -30.14
C ASP A 667 33.78 7.50 -30.56
N VAL A 668 34.38 6.32 -30.36
CA VAL A 668 35.81 6.06 -30.64
C VAL A 668 36.07 5.94 -32.15
N ASP A 669 35.05 5.56 -32.92
CA ASP A 669 35.17 5.32 -34.36
C ASP A 669 34.90 6.60 -35.18
N ASN A 670 34.05 7.51 -34.69
CA ASN A 670 33.82 8.84 -35.26
C ASN A 670 33.91 9.92 -34.18
N HIS A 671 35.10 10.48 -33.99
CA HIS A 671 35.29 11.56 -33.03
C HIS A 671 34.50 12.82 -33.43
N PRO A 672 33.48 13.26 -32.66
CA PRO A 672 32.64 14.38 -33.07
C PRO A 672 33.36 15.71 -32.82
N THR A 673 33.62 16.47 -33.90
CA THR A 673 34.23 17.79 -33.81
C THR A 673 33.17 18.86 -33.55
N VAL A 674 32.02 18.78 -34.24
CA VAL A 674 30.91 19.74 -34.09
C VAL A 674 29.84 19.17 -33.16
N ILE A 675 29.75 19.73 -31.95
CA ILE A 675 28.83 19.27 -30.90
C ILE A 675 27.81 20.35 -30.58
N ALA A 676 26.53 20.07 -30.84
CA ALA A 676 25.43 20.94 -30.43
C ALA A 676 24.95 20.59 -29.01
N VAL A 677 24.73 21.60 -28.18
CA VAL A 677 24.11 21.47 -26.85
C VAL A 677 22.72 22.07 -26.92
N THR A 678 21.71 21.26 -26.65
CA THR A 678 20.29 21.69 -26.66
C THR A 678 19.52 21.10 -25.49
N SER A 679 18.26 21.48 -25.36
CA SER A 679 17.36 21.02 -24.31
C SER A 679 15.92 20.92 -24.84
N GLY A 680 15.04 20.26 -24.11
CA GLY A 680 13.62 20.18 -24.50
C GLY A 680 12.90 21.50 -24.31
N MET A 681 13.16 22.16 -23.17
CA MET A 681 12.50 23.39 -22.75
C MET A 681 13.50 24.50 -22.39
N PRO A 682 13.11 25.78 -22.43
CA PRO A 682 13.94 26.88 -21.94
C PRO A 682 14.29 26.72 -20.45
N GLY A 683 15.49 27.17 -20.06
CA GLY A 683 15.90 27.17 -18.64
C GLY A 683 16.31 25.80 -18.10
N GLU A 684 16.72 24.87 -18.97
CA GLU A 684 17.26 23.55 -18.62
C GLU A 684 18.79 23.51 -18.52
N GLY A 685 19.47 24.66 -18.65
CA GLY A 685 20.92 24.78 -18.44
C GLY A 685 21.79 24.48 -19.66
N LYS A 686 21.22 24.41 -20.87
CA LYS A 686 21.97 24.20 -22.13
C LYS A 686 23.13 25.16 -22.34
N SER A 687 22.93 26.47 -22.17
CA SER A 687 23.94 27.51 -22.35
C SER A 687 25.05 27.39 -21.29
N THR A 688 24.68 27.11 -20.04
CA THR A 688 25.63 26.83 -18.96
C THR A 688 26.48 25.59 -19.27
N VAL A 689 25.86 24.52 -19.79
CA VAL A 689 26.58 23.30 -20.19
C VAL A 689 27.51 23.59 -21.36
N ALA A 690 27.04 24.29 -22.41
CA ALA A 690 27.84 24.63 -23.59
C ALA A 690 29.07 25.47 -23.23
N THR A 691 28.88 26.56 -22.49
CA THR A 691 29.98 27.48 -22.13
C THR A 691 31.02 26.80 -21.24
N ASN A 692 30.60 26.08 -20.20
CA ASN A 692 31.55 25.45 -19.27
C ASN A 692 32.20 24.18 -19.86
N LEU A 693 31.52 23.47 -20.77
CA LEU A 693 32.16 22.39 -21.52
C LEU A 693 33.25 22.93 -22.45
N ALA A 694 32.99 24.04 -23.16
CA ALA A 694 33.98 24.68 -24.02
C ALA A 694 35.21 25.15 -23.23
N LEU A 695 34.99 25.74 -22.05
CA LEU A 695 36.08 26.12 -21.14
C LEU A 695 36.87 24.92 -20.62
N ALA A 696 36.19 23.83 -20.24
CA ALA A 696 36.87 22.62 -19.77
C ALA A 696 37.70 21.93 -20.85
N LEU A 697 37.27 21.99 -22.12
CA LEU A 697 38.03 21.49 -23.27
C LEU A 697 39.26 22.37 -23.54
N ALA A 698 39.09 23.71 -23.54
CA ALA A 698 40.18 24.65 -23.74
C ALA A 698 41.24 24.59 -22.62
N ASP A 699 40.82 24.38 -21.37
CA ASP A 699 41.71 24.13 -20.22
C ASP A 699 42.58 22.87 -20.39
N ASP A 700 42.16 21.91 -21.23
CA ASP A 700 42.96 20.71 -21.57
C ASP A 700 43.96 20.96 -22.71
N GLY A 701 44.03 22.18 -23.23
CA GLY A 701 44.89 22.57 -24.35
C GLY A 701 44.27 22.36 -25.74
N GLU A 702 43.00 21.96 -25.83
CA GLU A 702 42.29 21.82 -27.11
C GLU A 702 41.96 23.20 -27.70
N SER A 703 41.99 23.31 -29.03
CA SER A 703 41.48 24.50 -29.72
C SER A 703 39.95 24.41 -29.86
N VAL A 704 39.23 25.34 -29.25
CA VAL A 704 37.76 25.28 -29.15
C VAL A 704 37.11 26.54 -29.72
N CYS A 705 36.07 26.37 -30.52
CA CYS A 705 35.17 27.45 -30.94
C CYS A 705 33.79 27.27 -30.29
N LEU A 706 33.35 28.24 -29.49
CA LEU A 706 31.99 28.29 -28.94
C LEU A 706 31.11 29.21 -29.79
N VAL A 707 30.03 28.66 -30.35
CA VAL A 707 29.09 29.37 -31.23
C VAL A 707 27.74 29.52 -30.53
N ASP A 708 27.26 30.74 -30.36
CA ASP A 708 25.91 31.02 -29.85
C ASP A 708 24.89 31.00 -31.01
N ALA A 709 24.29 29.83 -31.24
CA ALA A 709 23.27 29.63 -32.26
C ALA A 709 21.83 29.81 -31.72
N ASP A 710 21.65 30.21 -30.46
CA ASP A 710 20.34 30.61 -29.93
C ASP A 710 20.05 32.07 -30.31
N LEU A 711 19.81 32.30 -31.61
CA LEU A 711 19.56 33.62 -32.19
C LEU A 711 18.33 34.33 -31.61
N ARG A 712 17.48 33.62 -30.85
CA ARG A 712 16.28 34.16 -30.22
C ARG A 712 16.52 34.66 -28.80
N ARG A 713 17.35 33.95 -28.03
CA ARG A 713 17.67 34.29 -26.63
C ARG A 713 19.15 33.99 -26.37
N PRO A 714 20.08 34.76 -26.98
CA PRO A 714 21.51 34.52 -26.82
C PRO A 714 21.92 34.77 -25.37
N GLN A 715 22.77 33.90 -24.83
CA GLN A 715 23.22 33.98 -23.42
C GLN A 715 24.74 33.94 -23.29
N VAL A 716 25.47 33.43 -24.29
CA VAL A 716 26.91 33.16 -24.18
C VAL A 716 27.70 34.43 -23.87
N ALA A 717 27.40 35.53 -24.57
CA ALA A 717 28.06 36.82 -24.33
C ALA A 717 27.83 37.35 -22.91
N SER A 718 26.63 37.14 -22.36
CA SER A 718 26.31 37.56 -20.99
C SER A 718 27.00 36.71 -19.92
N TYR A 719 27.27 35.44 -20.23
CA TYR A 719 27.88 34.50 -19.29
C TYR A 719 29.39 34.70 -19.18
N LEU A 720 30.09 34.90 -20.30
CA LEU A 720 31.56 35.02 -20.31
C LEU A 720 32.07 36.38 -19.81
N GLY A 721 31.21 37.40 -19.72
CA GLY A 721 31.58 38.71 -19.20
C GLY A 721 32.48 39.53 -20.13
N GLU A 722 32.60 40.81 -19.79
CA GLU A 722 33.09 41.99 -20.53
C GLU A 722 34.12 41.82 -21.68
N ASN A 723 33.84 42.56 -22.78
CA ASN A 723 34.57 42.75 -24.05
C ASN A 723 34.16 41.90 -25.26
N LEU A 724 33.12 41.07 -25.16
CA LEU A 724 32.53 40.43 -26.36
C LEU A 724 31.58 41.39 -27.11
N GLN A 725 31.89 41.65 -28.36
CA GLN A 725 31.05 42.37 -29.31
C GLN A 725 29.87 41.50 -29.75
N THR A 726 28.66 42.05 -29.57
CA THR A 726 27.39 41.41 -29.94
C THR A 726 26.73 42.07 -31.17
N ALA A 727 27.29 43.19 -31.65
CA ALA A 727 26.81 43.90 -32.84
C ALA A 727 27.09 43.14 -34.15
N VAL A 728 28.05 42.22 -34.12
CA VAL A 728 28.40 41.28 -35.20
C VAL A 728 28.57 39.89 -34.62
N GLY A 729 28.21 38.85 -35.37
CA GLY A 729 28.26 37.47 -34.91
C GLY A 729 27.73 36.48 -35.93
N LEU A 730 27.15 35.38 -35.48
CA LEU A 730 26.64 34.31 -36.34
C LEU A 730 25.61 34.83 -37.35
N SER A 731 24.65 35.65 -36.93
CA SER A 731 23.60 36.16 -37.82
C SER A 731 24.16 37.01 -38.97
N THR A 732 25.16 37.86 -38.71
CA THR A 732 25.80 38.69 -39.75
C THR A 732 26.63 37.85 -40.72
N VAL A 733 27.30 36.81 -40.25
CA VAL A 733 28.02 35.86 -41.13
C VAL A 733 27.05 35.11 -42.04
N LEU A 734 25.93 34.64 -41.49
CA LEU A 734 24.92 33.92 -42.27
C LEU A 734 24.19 34.83 -43.28
N ALA A 735 24.03 36.11 -42.95
CA ALA A 735 23.56 37.14 -43.88
C ALA A 735 24.61 37.48 -44.97
N GLY A 736 25.89 37.20 -44.73
CA GLY A 736 27.00 37.53 -45.63
C GLY A 736 27.51 38.96 -45.48
N GLU A 737 27.27 39.57 -44.32
CA GLU A 737 27.67 40.94 -43.98
C GLU A 737 29.07 41.00 -43.34
N ALA A 738 29.59 39.87 -42.88
CA ALA A 738 30.91 39.73 -42.28
C ALA A 738 31.50 38.34 -42.59
N GLU A 739 32.83 38.21 -42.54
CA GLU A 739 33.50 36.90 -42.59
C GLU A 739 33.67 36.31 -41.19
N VAL A 740 33.93 34.99 -41.12
CA VAL A 740 34.06 34.26 -39.85
C VAL A 740 35.22 34.80 -39.01
N ASP A 741 36.33 35.13 -39.66
CA ASP A 741 37.54 35.64 -39.02
C ASP A 741 37.34 37.05 -38.44
N ASP A 742 36.35 37.81 -38.95
CA ASP A 742 36.01 39.14 -38.43
C ASP A 742 35.15 39.07 -37.16
N VAL A 743 34.43 37.96 -36.94
CA VAL A 743 33.49 37.81 -35.82
C VAL A 743 33.95 36.82 -34.75
N ALA A 744 34.96 36.00 -35.03
CA ALA A 744 35.55 35.08 -34.08
C ALA A 744 36.41 35.85 -33.06
N GLN A 745 35.91 35.93 -31.83
CA GLN A 745 36.52 36.74 -30.77
C GLN A 745 37.29 35.87 -29.78
N LYS A 746 38.51 36.29 -29.45
CA LYS A 746 39.29 35.64 -28.40
C LYS A 746 38.80 36.08 -27.03
N VAL A 747 38.71 35.13 -26.10
CA VAL A 747 38.36 35.40 -24.70
C VAL A 747 39.58 35.18 -23.79
N ARG A 748 39.42 35.48 -22.50
CA ARG A 748 40.49 35.34 -21.50
C ARG A 748 41.01 33.89 -21.38
N ALA A 749 40.17 32.90 -21.63
CA ALA A 749 40.58 31.50 -21.64
C ALA A 749 41.42 31.22 -22.90
N GLU A 750 42.68 30.83 -22.71
CA GLU A 750 43.55 30.40 -23.80
C GLU A 750 42.94 29.19 -24.51
N GLY A 751 43.09 29.11 -25.84
CA GLY A 751 42.52 28.03 -26.65
C GLY A 751 41.02 28.20 -27.00
N LEU A 752 40.30 29.15 -26.40
CA LEU A 752 38.86 29.37 -26.67
C LEU A 752 38.61 30.60 -27.55
N SER A 753 37.92 30.39 -28.67
CA SER A 753 37.33 31.44 -29.51
C SER A 753 35.81 31.42 -29.40
N VAL A 754 35.15 32.58 -29.48
CA VAL A 754 33.70 32.71 -29.33
C VAL A 754 33.11 33.45 -30.52
N ILE A 755 32.06 32.87 -31.10
CA ILE A 755 31.19 33.53 -32.08
C ILE A 755 29.86 33.79 -31.38
N THR A 756 29.57 35.06 -31.09
CA THR A 756 28.28 35.46 -30.49
C THR A 756 27.16 35.32 -31.52
N SER A 757 25.89 35.41 -31.11
CA SER A 757 24.75 35.28 -32.02
C SER A 757 24.71 36.38 -33.08
N GLY A 758 25.28 37.55 -32.79
CA GLY A 758 25.01 38.79 -33.53
C GLY A 758 23.61 39.35 -33.24
N PRO A 759 23.19 40.41 -33.96
CA PRO A 759 21.85 40.99 -33.86
C PRO A 759 20.78 39.96 -34.19
N GLN A 760 19.67 40.01 -33.45
CA GLN A 760 18.55 39.09 -33.66
C GLN A 760 17.96 39.26 -35.06
N PRO A 761 18.03 38.24 -35.94
CA PRO A 761 17.52 38.34 -37.29
C PRO A 761 15.99 38.14 -37.33
N PRO A 762 15.30 38.66 -38.37
CA PRO A 762 13.87 38.44 -38.54
C PRO A 762 13.52 36.96 -38.78
N ASN A 763 14.40 36.21 -39.46
CA ASN A 763 14.18 34.82 -39.85
C ASN A 763 15.30 33.86 -39.35
N PRO A 764 15.39 33.57 -38.02
CA PRO A 764 16.46 32.72 -37.48
C PRO A 764 16.54 31.30 -38.08
N ALA A 765 15.39 30.64 -38.26
CA ALA A 765 15.35 29.27 -38.75
C ALA A 765 15.85 29.13 -40.21
N GLU A 766 15.56 30.11 -41.07
CA GLU A 766 16.02 30.10 -42.47
C GLU A 766 17.54 30.24 -42.56
N LEU A 767 18.13 31.09 -41.70
CA LEU A 767 19.58 31.25 -41.63
C LEU A 767 20.27 29.98 -41.13
N LEU A 768 19.76 29.38 -40.05
CA LEU A 768 20.32 28.16 -39.46
C LEU A 768 20.09 26.91 -40.34
N GLY A 769 19.07 26.92 -41.20
CA GLY A 769 18.83 25.85 -42.19
C GLY A 769 19.55 26.07 -43.54
N SER A 770 20.32 27.15 -43.67
CA SER A 770 20.96 27.50 -44.95
C SER A 770 22.22 26.67 -45.22
N GLN A 771 22.58 26.53 -46.50
CA GLN A 771 23.86 25.92 -46.90
C GLN A 771 25.06 26.70 -46.35
N ARG A 772 24.90 28.01 -46.13
CA ARG A 772 25.92 28.88 -45.55
C ARG A 772 26.27 28.46 -44.11
N PHE A 773 25.27 28.06 -43.32
CA PHE A 773 25.51 27.56 -41.98
C PHE A 773 26.26 26.22 -42.00
N SER A 774 25.88 25.28 -42.86
CA SER A 774 26.62 24.03 -43.03
C SER A 774 28.07 24.25 -43.49
N ALA A 775 28.29 25.16 -44.45
CA ALA A 775 29.63 25.51 -44.92
C ALA A 775 30.47 26.18 -43.83
N LEU A 776 29.85 27.03 -43.00
CA LEU A 776 30.49 27.64 -41.84
C LEU A 776 30.96 26.59 -40.83
N LEU A 777 30.09 25.65 -40.46
CA LEU A 777 30.45 24.60 -39.50
C LEU A 777 31.57 23.69 -40.04
N ALA A 778 31.54 23.35 -41.34
CA ALA A 778 32.63 22.62 -41.98
C ALA A 778 33.96 23.39 -41.91
N ALA A 779 33.94 24.69 -42.25
CA ALA A 779 35.14 25.53 -42.16
C ALA A 779 35.67 25.68 -40.73
N LEU A 780 34.79 25.73 -39.72
CA LEU A 780 35.20 25.76 -38.31
C LEU A 780 35.77 24.41 -37.86
N SER A 781 35.20 23.29 -38.31
CA SER A 781 35.68 21.95 -37.97
C SER A 781 37.08 21.63 -38.51
N GLU A 782 37.52 22.33 -39.56
CA GLU A 782 38.90 22.22 -40.08
C GLU A 782 39.91 23.04 -39.27
N ARG A 783 39.46 24.01 -38.49
CA ARG A 783 40.31 24.98 -37.77
C ARG A 783 40.41 24.74 -36.27
N TYR A 784 39.43 24.07 -35.70
CA TYR A 784 39.31 23.83 -34.26
C TYR A 784 39.13 22.34 -33.98
N ASP A 785 39.75 21.87 -32.90
CA ASP A 785 39.59 20.48 -32.43
C ASP A 785 38.14 20.21 -32.00
N TYR A 786 37.48 21.23 -31.44
CA TYR A 786 36.05 21.18 -31.09
C TYR A 786 35.31 22.48 -31.46
N VAL A 787 34.10 22.31 -31.99
CA VAL A 787 33.12 23.40 -32.21
C VAL A 787 31.89 23.10 -31.35
N ILE A 788 31.72 23.84 -30.26
CA ILE A 788 30.58 23.70 -29.35
C ILE A 788 29.51 24.71 -29.73
N ILE A 789 28.28 24.26 -29.98
CA ILE A 789 27.17 25.12 -30.39
C ILE A 789 26.11 25.19 -29.29
N ASP A 790 25.83 26.36 -28.72
CA ASP A 790 24.65 26.57 -27.89
C ASP A 790 23.43 26.78 -28.80
N ALA A 791 22.47 25.86 -28.76
CA ALA A 791 21.28 25.92 -29.61
C ALA A 791 20.04 26.35 -28.82
N SER A 792 19.00 26.82 -29.50
CA SER A 792 17.67 27.02 -28.91
C SER A 792 17.07 25.71 -28.34
N PRO A 793 16.02 25.74 -27.51
CA PRO A 793 15.33 24.52 -27.07
C PRO A 793 14.46 23.91 -28.18
N VAL A 794 14.35 22.57 -28.19
CA VAL A 794 13.74 21.76 -29.27
C VAL A 794 12.22 21.85 -29.34
N LEU A 795 11.51 21.96 -28.22
CA LEU A 795 10.04 21.92 -28.22
C LEU A 795 9.37 23.25 -28.62
N PRO A 796 9.86 24.43 -28.18
CA PRO A 796 9.21 25.70 -28.52
C PRO A 796 9.41 26.14 -29.97
N VAL A 797 10.55 25.79 -30.59
CA VAL A 797 10.98 26.28 -31.90
C VAL A 797 11.79 25.23 -32.65
N THR A 798 11.85 25.33 -33.98
CA THR A 798 12.53 24.36 -34.86
C THR A 798 14.03 24.60 -35.01
N ASP A 799 14.52 25.79 -34.65
CA ASP A 799 15.92 26.23 -34.80
C ASP A 799 16.91 25.18 -34.27
N ALA A 800 16.62 24.63 -33.09
CA ALA A 800 17.42 23.59 -32.43
C ALA A 800 17.58 22.32 -33.27
N THR A 801 16.52 21.91 -33.97
CA THR A 801 16.53 20.68 -34.79
C THR A 801 17.33 20.86 -36.07
N LEU A 802 17.40 22.09 -36.62
CA LEU A 802 18.24 22.42 -37.76
C LEU A 802 19.73 22.41 -37.38
N VAL A 803 20.05 23.04 -36.25
CA VAL A 803 21.42 23.00 -35.68
C VAL A 803 21.83 21.57 -35.36
N ALA A 804 20.95 20.79 -34.72
CA ALA A 804 21.19 19.39 -34.38
C ALA A 804 21.41 18.49 -35.60
N ALA A 805 20.76 18.78 -36.74
CA ALA A 805 20.94 18.02 -37.97
C ALA A 805 22.24 18.38 -38.71
N ALA A 806 22.78 19.57 -38.48
CA ALA A 806 24.03 20.04 -39.09
C ALA A 806 25.29 19.72 -38.25
N ALA A 807 25.12 19.29 -36.99
CA ALA A 807 26.21 18.92 -36.09
C ALA A 807 26.54 17.42 -36.18
N ASP A 808 27.79 17.05 -35.86
CA ASP A 808 28.23 15.65 -35.79
C ASP A 808 27.60 14.91 -34.62
N GLY A 809 27.35 15.64 -33.51
CA GLY A 809 26.76 15.08 -32.31
C GLY A 809 25.95 16.08 -31.50
N VAL A 810 24.98 15.58 -30.72
CA VAL A 810 24.11 16.39 -29.85
C VAL A 810 24.20 15.94 -28.40
N LEU A 811 24.47 16.89 -27.50
CA LEU A 811 24.28 16.73 -26.06
C LEU A 811 22.93 17.30 -25.63
N LEU A 812 22.13 16.48 -24.96
CA LEU A 812 20.81 16.87 -24.49
C LEU A 812 20.84 17.19 -22.98
N ALA A 813 20.67 18.47 -22.64
CA ALA A 813 20.52 18.91 -21.26
C ALA A 813 19.12 18.60 -20.72
N VAL A 814 19.04 17.99 -19.53
CA VAL A 814 17.79 17.59 -18.87
C VAL A 814 17.78 18.11 -17.44
N ARG A 815 16.82 18.95 -17.09
CA ARG A 815 16.77 19.57 -15.76
C ARG A 815 16.15 18.66 -14.72
N HIS A 816 16.90 18.40 -13.66
CA HIS A 816 16.46 17.58 -12.55
C HIS A 816 15.19 18.12 -11.88
N ALA A 817 14.21 17.24 -11.65
CA ALA A 817 12.93 17.51 -11.00
C ALA A 817 12.08 18.61 -11.64
N ASN A 818 12.36 19.01 -12.89
CA ASN A 818 11.58 19.97 -13.66
C ASN A 818 11.12 19.39 -15.00
N THR A 819 12.03 18.87 -15.82
CA THR A 819 11.72 18.27 -17.11
C THR A 819 10.78 17.08 -16.92
N THR A 820 9.72 16.99 -17.72
CA THR A 820 8.76 15.87 -17.65
C THR A 820 9.13 14.75 -18.62
N SER A 821 8.69 13.52 -18.31
CA SER A 821 8.88 12.35 -19.18
C SER A 821 8.31 12.55 -20.58
N ASP A 822 7.16 13.21 -20.71
CA ASP A 822 6.56 13.50 -22.02
C ASP A 822 7.39 14.51 -22.83
N GLN A 823 7.88 15.58 -22.18
CA GLN A 823 8.75 16.58 -22.82
C GLN A 823 10.04 15.93 -23.30
N LEU A 824 10.67 15.08 -22.48
CA LEU A 824 11.89 14.39 -22.86
C LEU A 824 11.67 13.40 -24.01
N ALA A 825 10.59 12.61 -23.96
CA ALA A 825 10.23 11.67 -25.01
C ALA A 825 9.98 12.37 -26.35
N GLN A 826 9.23 13.49 -26.32
CA GLN A 826 8.97 14.30 -27.51
C GLN A 826 10.26 14.92 -28.07
N THR A 827 11.12 15.46 -27.19
CA THR A 827 12.41 16.05 -27.58
C THR A 827 13.29 15.02 -28.28
N SER A 828 13.45 13.83 -27.68
CA SER A 828 14.22 12.73 -28.25
C SER A 828 13.64 12.26 -29.59
N THR A 829 12.31 12.24 -29.72
CA THR A 829 11.63 11.88 -30.97
C THR A 829 11.91 12.90 -32.07
N ASN A 830 11.80 14.20 -31.78
CA ASN A 830 12.06 15.28 -32.74
C ASN A 830 13.51 15.23 -33.24
N LEU A 831 14.49 15.07 -32.34
CA LEU A 831 15.91 14.95 -32.71
C LEU A 831 16.17 13.72 -33.60
N ARG A 832 15.53 12.58 -33.29
CA ARG A 832 15.65 11.37 -34.13
C ARG A 832 14.99 11.53 -35.50
N GLN A 833 13.88 12.26 -35.59
CA GLN A 833 13.18 12.47 -36.86
C GLN A 833 13.99 13.28 -37.86
N VAL A 834 14.79 14.24 -37.39
CA VAL A 834 15.70 15.01 -38.23
C VAL A 834 17.05 14.31 -38.48
N GLY A 835 17.22 13.09 -37.96
CA GLY A 835 18.43 12.30 -38.17
C GLY A 835 19.63 12.72 -37.31
N ALA A 836 19.42 13.55 -36.28
CA ALA A 836 20.50 14.00 -35.41
C ALA A 836 21.10 12.84 -34.60
N HIS A 837 22.42 12.80 -34.50
CA HIS A 837 23.14 11.82 -33.68
C HIS A 837 23.26 12.34 -32.23
N VAL A 838 22.42 11.82 -31.33
CA VAL A 838 22.44 12.25 -29.93
C VAL A 838 23.47 11.44 -29.15
N LEU A 839 24.59 12.08 -28.77
CA LEU A 839 25.72 11.48 -28.05
C LEU A 839 25.31 11.01 -26.65
N GLY A 840 24.45 11.78 -25.98
CA GLY A 840 23.89 11.40 -24.69
C GLY A 840 23.22 12.55 -23.97
N THR A 841 22.93 12.33 -22.69
CA THR A 841 22.19 13.28 -21.85
C THR A 841 23.03 13.81 -20.69
N VAL A 842 22.86 15.10 -20.37
CA VAL A 842 23.49 15.77 -19.22
C VAL A 842 22.40 16.20 -18.24
N VAL A 843 22.42 15.66 -17.03
CA VAL A 843 21.45 16.06 -15.99
C VAL A 843 21.91 17.35 -15.35
N THR A 844 21.12 18.42 -15.43
CA THR A 844 21.47 19.73 -14.88
C THR A 844 20.69 20.02 -13.59
N MET A 845 21.25 20.89 -12.75
CA MET A 845 20.64 21.37 -11.50
C MET A 845 20.23 20.24 -10.54
N SER A 846 21.03 19.17 -10.48
CA SER A 846 20.80 18.11 -9.51
C SER A 846 21.17 18.60 -8.09
N PRO A 847 20.44 18.18 -7.06
CA PRO A 847 20.83 18.50 -5.68
C PRO A 847 22.19 17.88 -5.37
N LEU A 848 23.06 18.63 -4.69
CA LEU A 848 24.31 18.12 -4.14
C LEU A 848 23.99 16.96 -3.20
N LYS A 849 24.46 15.74 -3.54
CA LYS A 849 24.43 14.63 -2.58
C LYS A 849 25.47 14.92 -1.50
N VAL A 850 25.05 15.56 -0.42
CA VAL A 850 25.82 15.57 0.82
C VAL A 850 25.79 14.14 1.37
N SER A 851 26.83 13.37 1.10
CA SER A 851 27.02 12.05 1.70
C SER A 851 27.24 12.22 3.20
N GLY A 852 26.15 12.22 3.97
CA GLY A 852 26.20 11.96 5.40
C GLY A 852 26.63 10.50 5.62
N TYR A 853 27.76 10.32 6.30
CA TYR A 853 28.50 9.09 6.62
C TYR A 853 29.55 8.62 5.59
N GLY A 854 30.82 8.67 6.00
CA GLY A 854 31.87 7.83 5.42
C GLY A 854 33.23 8.45 5.14
N ARG A 855 33.87 9.12 6.12
CA ARG A 855 35.34 9.23 6.15
C ARG A 855 35.92 7.82 6.32
N LYS A 856 36.13 7.08 5.22
CA LYS A 856 37.01 5.89 5.13
C LYS A 856 37.21 5.49 3.66
N GLY A 857 38.37 5.88 3.13
CA GLY A 857 39.20 5.14 2.17
C GLY A 857 38.65 4.84 0.78
N TYR A 858 39.21 5.49 -0.25
CA TYR A 858 40.13 4.88 -1.23
C TYR A 858 40.52 5.96 -2.25
N GLY A 859 41.48 6.83 -1.86
CA GLY A 859 42.16 7.73 -2.77
C GLY A 859 43.53 7.15 -3.08
N TYR A 860 43.73 6.71 -4.33
CA TYR A 860 45.06 6.50 -4.88
C TYR A 860 45.80 7.85 -4.90
N GLY A 861 47.04 7.84 -4.43
CA GLY A 861 47.82 9.03 -4.17
C GLY A 861 48.19 9.82 -5.41
N TYR A 862 48.07 11.14 -5.28
CA TYR A 862 49.12 12.06 -5.68
C TYR A 862 49.35 12.99 -4.49
N GLU A 863 50.45 12.78 -3.78
CA GLU A 863 51.02 13.75 -2.85
C GLU A 863 51.56 14.90 -3.71
N SER A 864 50.80 15.99 -3.80
CA SER A 864 51.32 17.27 -4.29
C SER A 864 51.64 18.16 -3.10
N THR A 865 52.93 18.24 -2.84
CA THR A 865 53.65 19.16 -1.97
C THR A 865 53.28 20.62 -2.29
N ALA A 866 52.26 21.17 -1.62
CA ALA A 866 51.91 22.59 -1.77
C ALA A 866 51.19 23.17 -0.53
N ARG A 867 51.62 22.82 0.69
CA ARG A 867 51.26 23.54 1.94
C ARG A 867 52.35 23.43 3.01
N ALA A 868 53.58 23.76 2.64
CA ALA A 868 54.70 23.85 3.59
C ALA A 868 55.56 25.12 3.40
N VAL A 869 55.01 26.19 2.82
CA VAL A 869 55.74 27.47 2.71
C VAL A 869 55.01 28.64 3.40
N GLU A 870 53.78 28.48 3.87
CA GLU A 870 53.02 29.61 4.46
C GLU A 870 52.81 29.52 5.99
N GLN A 871 53.49 28.60 6.68
CA GLN A 871 53.47 28.53 8.16
C GLN A 871 54.86 28.58 8.81
N GLN A 872 55.88 29.00 8.07
CA GLN A 872 57.25 29.11 8.59
C GLN A 872 57.84 30.54 8.50
N GLN A 873 56.99 31.56 8.41
CA GLN A 873 57.38 32.97 8.45
C GLN A 873 56.70 33.82 9.54
N SER A 874 55.99 33.22 10.50
CA SER A 874 55.47 33.96 11.67
C SER A 874 55.81 33.25 12.97
N GLY A 875 57.08 33.32 13.35
CA GLY A 875 57.56 32.70 14.59
C GLY A 875 59.02 32.95 14.86
N ASP A 876 59.48 34.21 14.77
CA ASP A 876 60.67 34.63 15.51
C ASP A 876 60.67 36.17 15.69
N THR A 877 60.17 36.63 16.83
CA THR A 877 60.69 37.82 17.53
C THR A 877 60.37 37.66 19.01
N THR A 878 61.44 37.44 19.78
CA THR A 878 61.43 37.32 21.23
C THR A 878 61.86 38.65 21.85
N GLU A 879 61.24 38.98 22.99
CA GLU A 879 61.70 39.85 24.10
C GLU A 879 61.71 41.39 23.94
N ALA A 880 60.85 42.06 24.73
CA ALA A 880 61.27 42.76 25.95
C ALA A 880 60.09 43.35 26.78
N SER A 881 60.31 43.39 28.10
CA SER A 881 59.69 44.22 29.17
C SER A 881 58.45 43.72 29.96
N ASP A 882 58.74 43.49 31.25
CA ASP A 882 58.01 43.81 32.48
C ASP A 882 56.62 43.25 32.79
N ALA A 883 56.53 42.46 33.88
CA ALA A 883 56.15 42.95 35.21
C ALA A 883 55.89 41.78 36.19
N GLY A 884 56.41 41.86 37.42
CA GLY A 884 56.16 40.90 38.49
C GLY A 884 55.09 41.36 39.49
N GLY A 885 54.72 40.46 40.42
CA GLY A 885 54.26 40.84 41.76
C GLY A 885 52.87 40.39 42.22
N LEU A 886 52.84 39.24 42.91
CA LEU A 886 52.24 38.95 44.24
C LEU A 886 50.81 39.41 44.65
N ALA A 887 50.13 38.44 45.31
CA ALA A 887 49.29 38.53 46.52
C ALA A 887 47.75 38.53 46.41
N ASP A 888 47.18 37.42 46.89
CA ASP A 888 46.16 37.26 47.95
C ASP A 888 44.78 37.97 47.92
N SER A 889 43.78 37.10 48.11
CA SER A 889 42.72 37.14 49.14
C SER A 889 41.29 37.64 48.84
N VAL A 890 40.36 36.92 49.47
CA VAL A 890 39.01 37.31 49.96
C VAL A 890 37.79 37.06 49.03
N ALA A 891 37.08 35.97 49.32
CA ALA A 891 35.60 35.88 49.29
C ALA A 891 35.01 36.56 50.55
N PRO A 892 33.69 36.78 50.77
CA PRO A 892 32.52 36.23 50.07
C PRO A 892 31.35 37.22 49.89
N GLY A 893 30.21 36.77 49.34
CA GLY A 893 28.99 37.58 49.34
C GLY A 893 27.79 36.92 48.67
N SER A 894 26.93 36.34 49.51
CA SER A 894 25.65 35.68 49.25
C SER A 894 24.51 36.57 48.75
N ASN A 895 23.47 35.92 48.19
CA ASN A 895 22.04 36.31 48.14
C ASN A 895 21.69 37.51 47.22
N ALA A 896 20.55 37.60 46.54
CA ALA A 896 19.35 36.78 46.36
C ALA A 896 18.48 37.47 45.27
N GLN A 897 17.44 36.75 44.79
CA GLN A 897 16.18 37.27 44.23
C GLN A 897 16.23 38.19 42.98
N GLN A 898 15.81 37.68 41.83
CA GLN A 898 14.42 37.72 41.33
C GLN A 898 14.27 36.83 40.09
#